data_AF-A0A8T0DI01-F1
#
_entry.id   AF-A0A8T0DI01-F1
#
_cell.length_a   1.000
_cell.length_b   1.000
_cell.length_c   1.000
_cell.angle_alpha   90.00
_cell.angle_beta   90.00
_cell.angle_gamma   90.00
#
_symmetry.space_group_name_H-M   'P 1'
#
loop_
_entity.id
_entity.type
_entity.pdbx_description
1 polymer ?
#
loop_
_entity_poly.entity_id
_entity_poly.type
_entity_poly.pdbx_seq_one_letter_code
_entity_poly.pdbx_strand_id
1 'polypeptide(L)'
;MRTWPLFTLAFIFVQITTALVPKPERHVNGADWYFVNDRIAYEHDYQHCYILHDAQKRLSERLRQRPIPLDSILPAIPKKGMTQIKIQIEKGCNESETIMWPSEKMNEQYSLSVSDGKIELQAEEIWGILHGLETIAQLVRLNQHSTGSYDPEIAIYTQNDIKRVLEYCRIRGVRVLPEFDTPGHTVSWGKGEPELLTKCYSDGRPNGELGPVDPTTEFTYKFMGKLLTEVKSVFPEKLIHLGGDEVDFSCWASNPDIQSFMKLMDYGTDYTKLQSYYMRKLIGLTQTTGRHPSTAVVWQEVFDDGFRDVNNTIIHVWKMEHWQEEMKRITEAGFPVIYSSQWYLNCIQYGIDWPKYYTLDPTKFGGSLEQVALVRGGEATMWSEYVDETNLISRSWPRGAAVAERLWTSGELSVDEFRPRLEQLRCQMLRVDPGTEVYIVSSEIAFEHDYTNCYILNDAVRRLADRLRLRNSPTNNQTSPTAMVNTVRIRIVRGCDESGGALWPSESMNEMYSILVADGELMIEAEEIWGVLHGLETIAQLVYRSQTNTPIIEAQHIDDKPRYLHRGFLIDTSRHYLDLQHIFQFVVCSAQPTCIIFSNKDAMAMVKMNILHWHIVDETSFPYSSYTFPELARKGAYDPEAYVYTQDDVKRVLNYCRLRGIRVMSEFDTPGHTKCWGKGYPDLLTECYSEGKPDGRLGPVNPTTNYTYDFMWKLLDEVKAVFPDNMIHLGGDEVSFTCWASNPDVQAFMEEMKFGDDYSKLQSYYIERLSELAQKAGGGRPMTTFVWQEVFDHGFRDTSNMVIHVWKNEDWKEEMKRITAAGTPEQIALLRGGEAAMWGEYVDETNLISRSWPRGAAVAERLWSSGRLDYHEFGPRLEELRCRMLT
;
A
#
# COMPACT_ATOMS: atom_id res chain seq x y z
N MET A 1 3.26 -26.86 32.99
CA MET A 1 3.67 -27.69 31.84
C MET A 1 2.47 -27.85 30.90
N ARG A 2 2.37 -27.02 29.87
CA ARG A 2 1.43 -27.18 28.75
C ARG A 2 2.25 -27.03 27.47
N THR A 3 2.54 -28.15 26.84
CA THR A 3 3.15 -28.25 25.52
C THR A 3 2.06 -28.03 24.47
N TRP A 4 2.21 -26.99 23.65
CA TRP A 4 1.58 -26.92 22.33
C TRP A 4 2.31 -27.86 21.38
N PRO A 5 1.58 -28.62 20.56
CA PRO A 5 1.94 -28.76 19.14
C PRO A 5 0.67 -28.85 18.26
N LEU A 6 0.64 -28.73 16.93
CA LEU A 6 1.62 -28.58 15.86
C LEU A 6 0.86 -28.06 14.63
N PHE A 7 1.60 -27.43 13.73
CA PHE A 7 1.18 -26.83 12.46
C PHE A 7 0.26 -27.70 11.61
N THR A 8 -0.67 -27.03 10.91
CA THR A 8 -1.48 -27.49 9.79
C THR A 8 -0.60 -28.21 8.76
N LEU A 9 -0.76 -29.52 8.62
CA LEU A 9 -0.20 -30.33 7.55
C LEU A 9 -0.89 -29.96 6.23
N ALA A 10 -0.20 -29.25 5.33
CA ALA A 10 -0.65 -29.02 3.97
C ALA A 10 -0.50 -30.32 3.16
N PHE A 11 -1.61 -30.87 2.66
CA PHE A 11 -1.60 -32.04 1.78
C PHE A 11 -1.54 -31.58 0.32
N ILE A 12 -0.47 -31.96 -0.36
CA ILE A 12 -0.18 -31.58 -1.75
C ILE A 12 -0.40 -32.79 -2.67
N PHE A 13 -0.81 -32.57 -3.93
CA PHE A 13 -1.17 -33.63 -4.86
C PHE A 13 -0.75 -33.25 -6.29
N VAL A 14 -0.20 -34.20 -7.08
CA VAL A 14 0.25 -34.01 -8.48
C VAL A 14 -0.60 -34.84 -9.46
N GLN A 15 -1.54 -34.20 -10.19
CA GLN A 15 -2.14 -34.58 -11.49
C GLN A 15 -3.64 -34.23 -11.73
N ILE A 16 -3.94 -33.05 -12.27
CA ILE A 16 -4.76 -32.94 -13.48
C ILE A 16 -4.41 -31.59 -14.09
N THR A 17 -4.17 -31.63 -15.39
CA THR A 17 -3.36 -30.69 -16.15
C THR A 17 -4.22 -29.72 -16.95
N THR A 18 -4.20 -28.44 -16.58
CA THR A 18 -4.59 -27.31 -17.45
C THR A 18 -3.62 -26.11 -17.36
N ALA A 19 -2.73 -26.05 -16.36
CA ALA A 19 -1.97 -24.82 -16.04
C ALA A 19 -0.43 -24.91 -16.15
N LEU A 20 0.16 -25.91 -16.82
CA LEU A 20 1.59 -25.87 -17.15
C LEU A 20 1.82 -24.90 -18.32
N VAL A 21 2.42 -23.75 -18.03
CA VAL A 21 2.71 -22.69 -19.01
C VAL A 21 4.15 -22.20 -18.81
N PRO A 22 5.02 -22.33 -19.83
CA PRO A 22 4.81 -23.04 -21.09
C PRO A 22 4.61 -24.55 -20.92
N LYS A 23 3.90 -25.19 -21.86
CA LYS A 23 3.77 -26.65 -21.88
C LYS A 23 5.14 -27.30 -22.23
N PRO A 24 5.68 -28.22 -21.41
CA PRO A 24 6.95 -28.90 -21.72
C PRO A 24 6.89 -29.71 -23.03
N GLU A 25 8.03 -29.84 -23.72
CA GLU A 25 8.15 -30.55 -25.00
C GLU A 25 7.64 -32.00 -24.93
N ARG A 26 8.00 -32.71 -23.85
CA ARG A 26 7.49 -34.05 -23.55
C ARG A 26 7.02 -34.12 -22.10
N HIS A 27 5.76 -34.45 -21.90
CA HIS A 27 5.15 -34.64 -20.59
C HIS A 27 4.45 -36.00 -20.54
N VAL A 28 4.87 -36.88 -19.64
CA VAL A 28 4.25 -38.19 -19.41
C VAL A 28 3.70 -38.22 -17.99
N ASN A 29 2.41 -38.47 -17.90
CA ASN A 29 1.65 -38.49 -16.68
C ASN A 29 1.74 -39.88 -16.01
N GLY A 30 2.13 -39.95 -14.73
CA GLY A 30 2.03 -41.17 -13.89
C GLY A 30 0.56 -41.48 -13.51
N ALA A 31 0.34 -42.50 -12.67
CA ALA A 31 -0.99 -42.79 -12.09
C ALA A 31 -1.04 -42.61 -10.56
N ASP A 32 0.13 -42.35 -9.95
CA ASP A 32 0.31 -42.27 -8.50
C ASP A 32 0.35 -40.82 -8.02
N TRP A 33 -0.21 -40.60 -6.83
CA TRP A 33 -0.30 -39.31 -6.16
C TRP A 33 0.72 -39.21 -5.01
N TYR A 34 1.34 -38.04 -4.85
CA TYR A 34 2.34 -37.80 -3.79
C TYR A 34 2.09 -36.46 -3.09
N PHE A 35 2.37 -36.40 -1.79
CA PHE A 35 2.28 -35.16 -1.00
C PHE A 35 3.64 -34.52 -0.76
N VAL A 36 3.78 -33.23 -1.02
CA VAL A 36 4.98 -32.44 -0.74
C VAL A 36 4.84 -31.80 0.64
N ASN A 37 5.90 -31.80 1.46
CA ASN A 37 5.88 -31.17 2.78
C ASN A 37 6.22 -29.67 2.70
N ASP A 38 5.82 -28.87 3.71
CA ASP A 38 6.13 -27.43 3.85
C ASP A 38 7.65 -27.12 3.97
N ARG A 39 8.43 -28.18 4.21
CA ARG A 39 9.88 -28.20 4.33
C ARG A 39 10.46 -29.33 3.47
N ILE A 40 10.45 -29.16 2.16
CA ILE A 40 11.17 -30.06 1.25
C ILE A 40 12.67 -29.79 1.33
N ALA A 41 13.48 -30.84 1.49
CA ALA A 41 14.94 -30.70 1.52
C ALA A 41 15.50 -30.67 0.09
N TYR A 42 16.51 -29.86 -0.17
CA TYR A 42 17.24 -29.85 -1.44
C TYR A 42 18.53 -30.68 -1.29
N GLU A 43 18.78 -31.60 -2.22
CA GLU A 43 19.98 -32.44 -2.27
C GLU A 43 20.83 -32.08 -3.48
N HIS A 44 21.97 -31.44 -3.24
CA HIS A 44 23.00 -31.16 -4.22
C HIS A 44 24.32 -30.78 -3.52
N ASP A 45 25.44 -30.89 -4.23
CA ASP A 45 26.77 -30.58 -3.70
C ASP A 45 27.26 -29.15 -4.04
N TYR A 46 26.42 -28.35 -4.70
CA TYR A 46 26.75 -26.99 -5.18
C TYR A 46 26.64 -25.89 -4.08
N GLN A 47 27.54 -25.90 -3.09
CA GLN A 47 27.49 -24.95 -1.96
C GLN A 47 27.69 -23.48 -2.37
N HIS A 48 28.42 -23.22 -3.46
CA HIS A 48 28.74 -21.88 -3.94
C HIS A 48 27.94 -21.47 -5.19
N CYS A 49 26.77 -22.07 -5.42
CA CYS A 49 25.87 -21.73 -6.51
C CYS A 49 24.75 -20.82 -5.99
N TYR A 50 25.00 -19.51 -5.94
CA TYR A 50 24.09 -18.54 -5.33
C TYR A 50 22.76 -18.44 -6.10
N ILE A 51 22.80 -18.53 -7.43
CA ILE A 51 21.62 -18.61 -8.30
C ILE A 51 20.72 -19.79 -7.90
N LEU A 52 21.30 -20.96 -7.60
CA LEU A 52 20.54 -22.13 -7.17
C LEU A 52 19.94 -21.92 -5.77
N HIS A 53 20.70 -21.37 -4.82
CA HIS A 53 20.21 -21.10 -3.46
C HIS A 53 19.05 -20.09 -3.44
N ASP A 54 19.15 -19.03 -4.25
CA ASP A 54 18.07 -18.06 -4.41
C ASP A 54 16.83 -18.70 -5.06
N ALA A 55 17.02 -19.51 -6.11
CA ALA A 55 15.94 -20.25 -6.75
C ALA A 55 15.24 -21.23 -5.80
N GLN A 56 15.99 -21.91 -4.92
CA GLN A 56 15.43 -22.78 -3.87
C GLN A 56 14.60 -22.00 -2.86
N LYS A 57 15.09 -20.83 -2.43
CA LYS A 57 14.38 -19.96 -1.50
C LYS A 57 13.06 -19.47 -2.11
N ARG A 58 13.08 -18.98 -3.35
CA ARG A 58 11.88 -18.55 -4.08
C ARG A 58 10.88 -19.68 -4.29
N LEU A 59 11.35 -20.87 -4.68
CA LEU A 59 10.48 -22.04 -4.80
C LEU A 59 9.85 -22.40 -3.45
N SER A 60 10.65 -22.44 -2.38
CA SER A 60 10.16 -22.73 -1.02
C SER A 60 9.13 -21.71 -0.54
N GLU A 61 9.35 -20.42 -0.80
CA GLU A 61 8.40 -19.35 -0.47
C GLU A 61 7.12 -19.45 -1.31
N ARG A 62 7.23 -19.74 -2.60
CA ARG A 62 6.07 -19.91 -3.49
C ARG A 62 5.22 -21.13 -3.13
N LEU A 63 5.85 -22.24 -2.74
CA LEU A 63 5.18 -23.42 -2.21
C LEU A 63 4.47 -23.14 -0.86
N ARG A 64 4.87 -22.09 -0.12
CA ARG A 64 4.21 -21.65 1.14
C ARG A 64 3.13 -20.60 0.94
N GLN A 65 3.28 -19.68 -0.02
CA GLN A 65 2.49 -18.44 -0.10
C GLN A 65 1.47 -18.39 -1.25
N ARG A 66 1.65 -19.16 -2.33
CA ARG A 66 0.74 -19.11 -3.50
C ARG A 66 0.57 -20.46 -4.22
N PRO A 67 0.05 -21.51 -3.59
CA PRO A 67 -0.16 -22.75 -4.31
C PRO A 67 -1.47 -22.69 -5.12
N ILE A 68 -1.43 -23.19 -6.34
CA ILE A 68 -2.54 -23.14 -7.30
C ILE A 68 -3.64 -24.14 -6.85
N PRO A 69 -4.93 -23.75 -6.84
CA PRO A 69 -6.03 -24.64 -6.47
C PRO A 69 -6.21 -25.82 -7.45
N LEU A 70 -6.74 -26.93 -6.95
CA LEU A 70 -7.16 -28.08 -7.76
C LEU A 70 -8.61 -27.90 -8.26
N ASP A 71 -8.82 -28.04 -9.57
CA ASP A 71 -10.15 -27.88 -10.22
C ASP A 71 -11.15 -29.02 -9.90
N SER A 72 -10.73 -30.10 -9.20
CA SER A 72 -11.63 -31.20 -8.83
C SER A 72 -11.14 -32.01 -7.63
N ILE A 73 -12.09 -32.61 -6.90
CA ILE A 73 -11.84 -33.55 -5.80
C ILE A 73 -11.30 -34.85 -6.40
N LEU A 74 -10.08 -35.22 -6.01
CA LEU A 74 -9.48 -36.49 -6.43
C LEU A 74 -9.86 -37.63 -5.48
N PRO A 75 -10.10 -38.85 -5.99
CA PRO A 75 -10.46 -40.00 -5.17
C PRO A 75 -9.27 -40.74 -4.52
N ALA A 76 -8.01 -40.33 -4.72
CA ALA A 76 -6.85 -41.16 -4.38
C ALA A 76 -6.04 -40.66 -3.18
N ILE A 77 -5.85 -41.54 -2.19
CA ILE A 77 -4.96 -41.35 -1.03
C ILE A 77 -3.51 -41.25 -1.55
N PRO A 78 -2.73 -40.23 -1.14
CA PRO A 78 -1.38 -40.06 -1.64
C PRO A 78 -0.49 -41.22 -1.17
N LYS A 79 0.30 -41.77 -2.09
CA LYS A 79 1.10 -42.99 -1.92
C LYS A 79 2.23 -42.78 -0.90
N LYS A 80 2.88 -41.62 -0.94
CA LYS A 80 4.01 -41.26 -0.06
C LYS A 80 4.29 -39.75 -0.06
N GLY A 81 4.99 -39.28 0.96
CA GLY A 81 5.50 -37.92 1.06
C GLY A 81 6.77 -37.70 0.24
N MET A 82 6.82 -36.62 -0.52
CA MET A 82 7.99 -36.04 -1.13
C MET A 82 8.76 -35.26 -0.08
N THR A 83 9.90 -35.79 0.31
CA THR A 83 10.75 -35.19 1.34
C THR A 83 11.93 -34.44 0.75
N GLN A 84 12.21 -34.63 -0.55
CA GLN A 84 13.46 -34.18 -1.14
C GLN A 84 13.36 -33.84 -2.62
N ILE A 85 14.00 -32.74 -3.04
CA ILE A 85 14.31 -32.41 -4.44
C ILE A 85 15.80 -32.63 -4.63
N LYS A 86 16.17 -33.60 -5.46
CA LYS A 86 17.56 -33.87 -5.84
C LYS A 86 17.87 -33.14 -7.14
N ILE A 87 18.92 -32.32 -7.10
CA ILE A 87 19.31 -31.45 -8.21
C ILE A 87 20.68 -31.88 -8.72
N GLN A 88 20.77 -32.16 -10.03
CA GLN A 88 22.04 -32.48 -10.68
C GLN A 88 22.25 -31.58 -11.91
N ILE A 89 23.39 -30.91 -11.93
CA ILE A 89 23.87 -30.04 -13.01
C ILE A 89 25.12 -30.69 -13.58
N GLU A 90 25.08 -31.15 -14.84
CA GLU A 90 26.17 -31.93 -15.44
C GLU A 90 27.48 -31.14 -15.54
N LYS A 91 27.40 -29.87 -15.95
CA LYS A 91 28.57 -28.96 -15.99
C LYS A 91 28.96 -28.38 -14.62
N GLY A 92 28.20 -28.71 -13.58
CA GLY A 92 28.34 -28.13 -12.24
C GLY A 92 27.84 -26.69 -12.17
N CYS A 93 27.78 -26.16 -10.95
CA CYS A 93 27.51 -24.75 -10.69
C CYS A 93 28.39 -24.26 -9.54
N ASN A 94 29.21 -23.25 -9.81
CA ASN A 94 30.06 -22.60 -8.83
C ASN A 94 30.28 -21.14 -9.23
N GLU A 95 29.67 -20.23 -8.49
CA GLU A 95 29.76 -18.78 -8.71
C GLU A 95 30.83 -18.12 -7.82
N SER A 96 31.59 -18.89 -7.05
CA SER A 96 32.72 -18.34 -6.28
C SER A 96 33.95 -18.02 -7.15
N GLU A 97 34.05 -18.66 -8.33
CA GLU A 97 35.18 -18.45 -9.26
C GLU A 97 34.79 -17.54 -10.43
N THR A 98 33.64 -17.81 -11.07
CA THR A 98 33.13 -17.00 -12.18
C THR A 98 31.61 -16.88 -12.06
N ILE A 99 31.10 -15.65 -11.99
CA ILE A 99 29.65 -15.39 -11.99
C ILE A 99 29.06 -15.92 -13.31
N MET A 100 28.05 -16.78 -13.21
CA MET A 100 27.45 -17.43 -14.37
C MET A 100 26.39 -16.49 -14.97
N TRP A 101 26.56 -16.13 -16.24
CA TRP A 101 25.62 -15.27 -16.97
C TRP A 101 24.87 -16.08 -18.05
N PRO A 102 23.56 -15.84 -18.25
CA PRO A 102 22.82 -16.45 -19.35
C PRO A 102 23.37 -15.95 -20.69
N SER A 103 23.33 -16.79 -21.73
CA SER A 103 23.84 -16.46 -23.07
C SER A 103 22.96 -17.06 -24.15
N GLU A 104 23.07 -16.58 -25.40
CA GLU A 104 22.30 -17.14 -26.53
C GLU A 104 22.58 -18.62 -26.80
N LYS A 105 23.68 -19.17 -26.27
CA LYS A 105 24.06 -20.59 -26.41
C LYS A 105 23.78 -21.42 -25.15
N MET A 106 23.09 -20.84 -24.16
CA MET A 106 22.83 -21.51 -22.89
C MET A 106 21.90 -22.71 -23.07
N ASN A 107 22.13 -23.77 -22.31
CA ASN A 107 21.26 -24.94 -22.36
C ASN A 107 20.16 -24.86 -21.29
N GLU A 108 18.93 -24.61 -21.75
CA GLU A 108 17.72 -24.54 -20.92
C GLU A 108 16.99 -25.90 -20.81
N GLN A 109 17.50 -26.95 -21.45
CA GLN A 109 16.89 -28.27 -21.40
C GLN A 109 17.05 -28.90 -20.01
N TYR A 110 15.96 -29.50 -19.52
CA TYR A 110 15.95 -30.22 -18.25
C TYR A 110 15.09 -31.48 -18.36
N SER A 111 15.40 -32.44 -17.49
CA SER A 111 14.59 -33.62 -17.25
C SER A 111 14.12 -33.59 -15.80
N LEU A 112 12.81 -33.75 -15.62
CA LEU A 112 12.17 -33.79 -14.32
C LEU A 112 11.45 -35.12 -14.16
N SER A 113 11.78 -35.86 -13.09
CA SER A 113 11.08 -37.09 -12.73
C SER A 113 10.60 -37.05 -11.29
N VAL A 114 9.43 -37.63 -11.06
CA VAL A 114 8.75 -37.62 -9.76
C VAL A 114 8.42 -39.08 -9.42
N SER A 115 9.15 -39.65 -8.46
CA SER A 115 9.00 -41.07 -8.09
C SER A 115 9.42 -41.34 -6.64
N ASP A 116 8.77 -42.30 -5.99
CA ASP A 116 9.20 -42.91 -4.71
C ASP A 116 9.54 -41.97 -3.52
N GLY A 117 8.96 -40.77 -3.50
CA GLY A 117 9.16 -39.77 -2.44
C GLY A 117 10.33 -38.82 -2.68
N LYS A 118 10.86 -38.80 -3.90
CA LYS A 118 11.86 -37.82 -4.37
C LYS A 118 11.44 -37.19 -5.69
N ILE A 119 11.86 -35.94 -5.88
CA ILE A 119 11.80 -35.25 -7.16
C ILE A 119 13.23 -35.16 -7.67
N GLU A 120 13.53 -35.77 -8.80
CA GLU A 120 14.85 -35.68 -9.42
C GLU A 120 14.78 -34.71 -10.60
N LEU A 121 15.55 -33.62 -10.48
CA LEU A 121 15.68 -32.58 -11.49
C LEU A 121 17.12 -32.57 -12.01
N GLN A 122 17.28 -32.80 -13.30
CA GLN A 122 18.57 -32.89 -13.97
C GLN A 122 18.62 -31.94 -15.16
N ALA A 123 19.73 -31.24 -15.34
CA ALA A 123 19.99 -30.41 -16.51
C ALA A 123 21.49 -30.36 -16.81
N GLU A 124 21.84 -30.06 -18.07
CA GLU A 124 23.24 -29.89 -18.45
C GLU A 124 23.85 -28.64 -17.77
N GLU A 125 23.06 -27.56 -17.68
CA GLU A 125 23.42 -26.26 -17.11
C GLU A 125 22.39 -25.78 -16.08
N ILE A 126 22.79 -24.80 -15.25
CA ILE A 126 21.95 -24.23 -14.18
C ILE A 126 20.63 -23.64 -14.72
N TRP A 127 20.63 -23.14 -15.95
CA TRP A 127 19.45 -22.53 -16.58
C TRP A 127 18.30 -23.53 -16.72
N GLY A 128 18.60 -24.75 -17.18
CA GLY A 128 17.62 -25.83 -17.20
C GLY A 128 17.06 -26.17 -15.81
N ILE A 129 17.89 -26.10 -14.76
CA ILE A 129 17.40 -26.28 -13.37
C ILE A 129 16.42 -25.17 -12.97
N LEU A 130 16.66 -23.91 -13.34
CA LEU A 130 15.75 -22.80 -13.02
C LEU A 130 14.36 -23.03 -13.64
N HIS A 131 14.32 -23.42 -14.92
CA HIS A 131 13.05 -23.73 -15.59
C HIS A 131 12.39 -25.01 -15.04
N GLY A 132 13.19 -25.99 -14.64
CA GLY A 132 12.72 -27.20 -13.97
C GLY A 132 12.10 -26.92 -12.60
N LEU A 133 12.68 -26.03 -11.80
CA LEU A 133 12.14 -25.60 -10.51
C LEU A 133 10.80 -24.85 -10.67
N GLU A 134 10.67 -24.02 -11.71
CA GLU A 134 9.39 -23.39 -12.05
C GLU A 134 8.34 -24.44 -12.44
N THR A 135 8.74 -25.44 -13.21
CA THR A 135 7.86 -26.55 -13.59
C THR A 135 7.42 -27.35 -12.37
N ILE A 136 8.30 -27.57 -11.38
CA ILE A 136 7.93 -28.15 -10.08
C ILE A 136 6.88 -27.29 -9.36
N ALA A 137 7.07 -25.97 -9.31
CA ALA A 137 6.11 -25.05 -8.70
C ALA A 137 4.72 -25.16 -9.35
N GLN A 138 4.70 -25.28 -10.69
CA GLN A 138 3.48 -25.42 -11.47
C GLN A 138 2.89 -26.84 -11.47
N LEU A 139 3.62 -27.86 -11.00
CA LEU A 139 3.09 -29.20 -10.78
C LEU A 139 2.44 -29.35 -9.39
N VAL A 140 2.82 -28.51 -8.43
CA VAL A 140 2.27 -28.52 -7.08
C VAL A 140 0.90 -27.82 -7.04
N ARG A 141 -0.08 -28.49 -6.44
CA ARG A 141 -1.44 -27.97 -6.23
C ARG A 141 -1.82 -28.04 -4.74
N LEU A 142 -2.59 -27.06 -4.27
CA LEU A 142 -3.19 -27.05 -2.94
C LEU A 142 -4.52 -27.81 -2.95
N ASN A 143 -4.69 -28.71 -2.00
CA ASN A 143 -6.01 -29.19 -1.61
C ASN A 143 -6.65 -28.13 -0.70
N GLN A 144 -7.77 -27.53 -1.12
CA GLN A 144 -8.40 -26.40 -0.43
C GLN A 144 -9.41 -26.84 0.64
N HIS A 145 -9.42 -26.12 1.76
CA HIS A 145 -10.42 -26.26 2.84
C HIS A 145 -11.46 -25.11 2.91
N SER A 146 -11.38 -24.11 2.02
CA SER A 146 -12.41 -23.06 1.88
C SER A 146 -12.97 -23.10 0.47
N THR A 147 -14.14 -23.69 0.32
CA THR A 147 -14.70 -24.07 -0.98
C THR A 147 -15.92 -23.22 -1.38
N GLY A 148 -16.41 -22.35 -0.49
CA GLY A 148 -17.66 -21.58 -0.69
C GLY A 148 -17.52 -20.16 -1.24
N SER A 149 -16.34 -19.52 -1.15
CA SER A 149 -16.14 -18.12 -1.61
C SER A 149 -15.83 -18.04 -3.12
N TYR A 150 -15.97 -16.83 -3.71
CA TYR A 150 -15.54 -16.58 -5.09
C TYR A 150 -14.02 -16.71 -5.25
N ASP A 151 -13.28 -16.20 -4.27
CA ASP A 151 -11.84 -16.37 -4.10
C ASP A 151 -11.54 -16.49 -2.59
N PRO A 152 -10.77 -17.51 -2.15
CA PRO A 152 -10.53 -17.76 -0.73
C PRO A 152 -9.47 -16.86 -0.09
N GLU A 153 -8.84 -15.94 -0.83
CA GLU A 153 -7.86 -14.98 -0.31
C GLU A 153 -8.34 -13.53 -0.38
N ILE A 154 -9.03 -13.15 -1.46
CA ILE A 154 -9.41 -11.73 -1.68
C ILE A 154 -10.91 -11.44 -1.59
N ALA A 155 -11.77 -12.47 -1.63
CA ALA A 155 -13.22 -12.32 -1.56
C ALA A 155 -13.81 -12.99 -0.30
N ILE A 156 -13.21 -12.67 0.86
CA ILE A 156 -13.65 -13.13 2.18
C ILE A 156 -13.78 -11.94 3.14
N TYR A 157 -14.86 -11.93 3.93
CA TYR A 157 -14.94 -11.10 5.13
C TYR A 157 -14.35 -11.84 6.32
N THR A 158 -13.22 -11.36 6.85
CA THR A 158 -12.64 -11.93 8.07
C THR A 158 -13.42 -11.50 9.30
N GLN A 159 -13.21 -12.19 10.43
CA GLN A 159 -13.75 -11.78 11.71
C GLN A 159 -13.34 -10.35 12.12
N ASN A 160 -12.19 -9.86 11.63
CA ASN A 160 -11.77 -8.48 11.88
C ASN A 160 -12.54 -7.49 11.00
N ASP A 161 -12.80 -7.84 9.73
CA ASP A 161 -13.57 -7.00 8.82
C ASP A 161 -15.01 -6.84 9.31
N ILE A 162 -15.63 -7.93 9.76
CA ILE A 162 -16.97 -7.90 10.36
C ILE A 162 -16.97 -6.99 11.60
N LYS A 163 -15.96 -7.08 12.48
CA LYS A 163 -15.85 -6.17 13.64
C LYS A 163 -15.73 -4.70 13.24
N ARG A 164 -14.99 -4.39 12.17
CA ARG A 164 -14.87 -3.02 11.65
C ARG A 164 -16.20 -2.51 11.13
N VAL A 165 -16.93 -3.32 10.37
CA VAL A 165 -18.28 -2.97 9.88
C VAL A 165 -19.22 -2.73 11.07
N LEU A 166 -19.24 -3.63 12.05
CA LEU A 166 -20.07 -3.50 13.25
C LEU A 166 -19.76 -2.21 14.02
N GLU A 167 -18.49 -1.90 14.26
CA GLU A 167 -18.10 -0.68 14.97
C GLU A 167 -18.45 0.58 14.19
N TYR A 168 -18.20 0.57 12.88
CA TYR A 168 -18.50 1.71 12.00
C TYR A 168 -20.00 2.02 11.96
N CYS A 169 -20.85 1.00 11.93
CA CYS A 169 -22.30 1.12 12.04
C CYS A 169 -22.73 1.56 13.44
N ARG A 170 -22.13 0.98 14.50
CA ARG A 170 -22.47 1.27 15.90
C ARG A 170 -22.32 2.76 16.23
N ILE A 171 -21.20 3.39 15.85
CA ILE A 171 -20.96 4.81 16.14
C ILE A 171 -21.87 5.76 15.35
N ARG A 172 -22.58 5.25 14.33
CA ARG A 172 -23.55 5.99 13.52
C ARG A 172 -25.01 5.66 13.86
N GLY A 173 -25.24 4.86 14.90
CA GLY A 173 -26.59 4.42 15.28
C GLY A 173 -27.24 3.49 14.26
N VAL A 174 -26.45 2.81 13.41
CA VAL A 174 -26.94 1.87 12.40
C VAL A 174 -26.83 0.44 12.95
N ARG A 175 -27.91 -0.33 12.81
CA ARG A 175 -27.97 -1.75 13.19
C ARG A 175 -27.50 -2.63 12.04
N VAL A 176 -26.81 -3.72 12.35
CA VAL A 176 -26.40 -4.72 11.34
C VAL A 176 -27.23 -5.98 11.58
N LEU A 177 -28.22 -6.20 10.73
CA LEU A 177 -29.06 -7.41 10.72
C LEU A 177 -28.42 -8.44 9.78
N PRO A 178 -27.81 -9.52 10.29
CA PRO A 178 -27.25 -10.55 9.42
C PRO A 178 -28.36 -11.41 8.81
N GLU A 179 -28.23 -11.67 7.51
CA GLU A 179 -29.01 -12.68 6.80
C GLU A 179 -28.14 -13.89 6.47
N PHE A 180 -28.60 -15.06 6.91
CA PHE A 180 -28.05 -16.36 6.55
C PHE A 180 -29.20 -17.19 5.99
N ASP A 181 -29.48 -16.98 4.71
CA ASP A 181 -30.66 -17.52 4.04
C ASP A 181 -30.61 -19.04 3.90
N THR A 182 -31.72 -19.69 4.28
CA THR A 182 -31.96 -21.12 4.14
C THR A 182 -33.47 -21.39 4.03
N PRO A 183 -33.92 -22.49 3.39
CA PRO A 183 -33.14 -23.56 2.80
C PRO A 183 -32.74 -23.32 1.33
N GLY A 184 -33.36 -22.33 0.67
CA GLY A 184 -32.98 -21.86 -0.67
C GLY A 184 -31.61 -21.18 -0.68
N HIS A 185 -31.15 -20.70 -1.84
CA HIS A 185 -29.96 -19.85 -2.00
C HIS A 185 -28.64 -20.34 -1.34
N THR A 186 -28.51 -21.65 -1.12
CA THR A 186 -27.41 -22.24 -0.33
C THR A 186 -26.40 -23.04 -1.16
N VAL A 187 -26.40 -22.89 -2.49
CA VAL A 187 -25.52 -23.65 -3.39
C VAL A 187 -24.02 -23.50 -3.02
N SER A 188 -23.60 -22.30 -2.60
CA SER A 188 -22.22 -22.06 -2.15
C SER A 188 -21.86 -22.83 -0.86
N TRP A 189 -22.83 -23.12 0.00
CA TRP A 189 -22.64 -23.79 1.28
C TRP A 189 -22.32 -25.26 1.07
N GLY A 190 -22.97 -25.89 0.08
CA GLY A 190 -22.73 -27.28 -0.29
C GLY A 190 -21.33 -27.54 -0.84
N LYS A 191 -20.60 -26.50 -1.25
CA LYS A 191 -19.18 -26.66 -1.57
C LYS A 191 -18.35 -26.96 -0.32
N GLY A 192 -18.68 -26.31 0.81
CA GLY A 192 -18.03 -26.48 2.12
C GLY A 192 -18.53 -27.71 2.86
N GLU A 193 -19.84 -27.92 2.83
CA GLU A 193 -20.51 -29.00 3.55
C GLU A 193 -21.48 -29.74 2.60
N PRO A 194 -20.97 -30.64 1.73
CA PRO A 194 -21.80 -31.30 0.71
C PRO A 194 -22.94 -32.15 1.28
N GLU A 195 -22.82 -32.63 2.51
CA GLU A 195 -23.87 -33.40 3.20
C GLU A 195 -25.04 -32.54 3.67
N LEU A 196 -24.91 -31.20 3.63
CA LEU A 196 -25.96 -30.27 4.02
C LEU A 196 -27.05 -30.12 2.96
N LEU A 197 -26.69 -30.22 1.68
CA LEU A 197 -27.60 -29.97 0.56
C LEU A 197 -28.24 -31.25 0.04
N THR A 198 -29.45 -31.11 -0.50
CA THR A 198 -30.18 -32.22 -1.11
C THR A 198 -29.49 -32.64 -2.41
N LYS A 199 -29.24 -33.94 -2.58
CA LYS A 199 -28.81 -34.51 -3.86
C LYS A 199 -30.00 -34.66 -4.80
N CYS A 200 -29.92 -34.08 -6.00
CA CYS A 200 -30.98 -34.16 -7.00
C CYS A 200 -30.88 -35.46 -7.82
N TYR A 201 -32.03 -35.94 -8.31
CA TYR A 201 -32.15 -37.18 -9.06
C TYR A 201 -32.84 -36.97 -10.40
N SER A 202 -32.34 -37.65 -11.44
CA SER A 202 -32.97 -37.77 -12.75
C SER A 202 -33.03 -39.25 -13.12
N ASP A 203 -34.18 -39.73 -13.60
CA ASP A 203 -34.41 -41.14 -13.99
C ASP A 203 -34.01 -42.17 -12.90
N GLY A 204 -34.24 -41.83 -11.63
CA GLY A 204 -33.95 -42.70 -10.49
C GLY A 204 -32.47 -42.81 -10.11
N ARG A 205 -31.60 -41.93 -10.63
CA ARG A 205 -30.18 -41.86 -10.28
C ARG A 205 -29.77 -40.43 -9.90
N PRO A 206 -28.77 -40.25 -9.01
CA PRO A 206 -28.24 -38.92 -8.71
C PRO A 206 -27.69 -38.27 -9.98
N ASN A 207 -28.11 -37.05 -10.28
CA ASN A 207 -27.72 -36.32 -11.49
C ASN A 207 -26.42 -35.49 -11.31
N GLY A 208 -25.92 -35.38 -10.08
CA GLY A 208 -24.71 -34.63 -9.72
C GLY A 208 -24.97 -33.20 -9.27
N GLU A 209 -26.21 -32.72 -9.37
CA GLU A 209 -26.62 -31.39 -8.91
C GLU A 209 -27.05 -31.43 -7.43
N LEU A 210 -26.86 -30.29 -6.76
CA LEU A 210 -27.30 -30.06 -5.38
C LEU A 210 -28.42 -29.02 -5.38
N GLY A 211 -29.48 -29.30 -4.63
CA GLY A 211 -30.62 -28.42 -4.44
C GLY A 211 -30.60 -27.74 -3.06
N PRO A 212 -31.78 -27.36 -2.54
CA PRO A 212 -31.90 -26.74 -1.22
C PRO A 212 -31.36 -27.62 -0.09
N VAL A 213 -31.10 -27.01 1.07
CA VAL A 213 -30.72 -27.73 2.31
C VAL A 213 -31.66 -28.91 2.55
N ASP A 214 -31.11 -30.08 2.91
CA ASP A 214 -31.92 -31.27 3.22
C ASP A 214 -32.55 -31.12 4.61
N PRO A 215 -33.88 -30.96 4.71
CA PRO A 215 -34.55 -30.71 5.98
C PRO A 215 -34.84 -31.99 6.78
N THR A 216 -34.54 -33.17 6.23
CA THR A 216 -34.94 -34.47 6.80
C THR A 216 -33.87 -35.06 7.72
N THR A 217 -32.64 -34.55 7.66
CA THR A 217 -31.52 -35.10 8.41
C THR A 217 -31.28 -34.40 9.75
N GLU A 218 -30.84 -35.15 10.76
CA GLU A 218 -30.38 -34.59 12.05
C GLU A 218 -29.07 -33.80 11.90
N PHE A 219 -28.27 -34.12 10.89
CA PHE A 219 -27.02 -33.41 10.61
C PHE A 219 -27.27 -31.92 10.33
N THR A 220 -28.28 -31.62 9.49
CA THR A 220 -28.71 -30.26 9.16
C THR A 220 -28.94 -29.40 10.40
N TYR A 221 -29.78 -29.86 11.34
CA TYR A 221 -30.12 -29.06 12.52
C TYR A 221 -28.96 -28.92 13.52
N LYS A 222 -28.04 -29.90 13.58
CA LYS A 222 -26.81 -29.78 14.36
C LYS A 222 -25.85 -28.76 13.76
N PHE A 223 -25.71 -28.75 12.44
CA PHE A 223 -24.92 -27.76 11.73
C PHE A 223 -25.49 -26.35 11.94
N MET A 224 -26.79 -26.16 11.68
CA MET A 224 -27.47 -24.87 11.86
C MET A 224 -27.38 -24.37 13.30
N GLY A 225 -27.52 -25.24 14.30
CA GLY A 225 -27.37 -24.85 15.71
C GLY A 225 -25.97 -24.35 16.06
N LYS A 226 -24.92 -24.95 15.48
CA LYS A 226 -23.53 -24.47 15.65
C LYS A 226 -23.31 -23.13 14.95
N LEU A 227 -23.76 -23.01 13.70
CA LEU A 227 -23.64 -21.77 12.93
C LEU A 227 -24.34 -20.61 13.64
N LEU A 228 -25.60 -20.80 14.07
CA LEU A 228 -26.35 -19.78 14.82
C LEU A 228 -25.66 -19.41 16.14
N THR A 229 -25.01 -20.36 16.82
CA THR A 229 -24.22 -20.06 18.03
C THR A 229 -23.05 -19.14 17.72
N GLU A 230 -22.36 -19.35 16.59
CA GLU A 230 -21.28 -18.49 16.13
C GLU A 230 -21.79 -17.12 15.69
N VAL A 231 -22.81 -17.06 14.83
CA VAL A 231 -23.43 -15.81 14.36
C VAL A 231 -23.83 -14.93 15.53
N LYS A 232 -24.50 -15.49 16.55
CA LYS A 232 -24.89 -14.76 17.77
C LYS A 232 -23.72 -14.32 18.66
N SER A 233 -22.55 -14.90 18.48
CA SER A 233 -21.34 -14.48 19.19
C SER A 233 -20.63 -13.32 18.49
N VAL A 234 -20.78 -13.23 17.17
CA VAL A 234 -20.16 -12.21 16.31
C VAL A 234 -21.05 -10.98 16.19
N PHE A 235 -22.34 -11.17 15.90
CA PHE A 235 -23.30 -10.09 15.70
C PHE A 235 -24.06 -9.78 17.00
N PRO A 236 -24.01 -8.54 17.50
CA PRO A 236 -24.71 -8.15 18.74
C PRO A 236 -26.22 -7.95 18.56
N GLU A 237 -26.71 -7.99 17.33
CA GLU A 237 -28.11 -7.79 16.97
C GLU A 237 -29.01 -8.91 17.53
N LYS A 238 -30.22 -8.55 17.99
CA LYS A 238 -31.20 -9.48 18.53
C LYS A 238 -32.11 -10.07 17.45
N LEU A 239 -32.15 -9.44 16.28
CA LEU A 239 -32.80 -9.95 15.08
C LEU A 239 -31.81 -10.76 14.25
N ILE A 240 -32.27 -11.86 13.64
CA ILE A 240 -31.51 -12.63 12.65
C ILE A 240 -32.44 -12.93 11.48
N HIS A 241 -32.02 -12.59 10.27
CA HIS A 241 -32.79 -12.93 9.06
C HIS A 241 -32.41 -14.35 8.64
N LEU A 242 -33.41 -15.23 8.55
CA LEU A 242 -33.23 -16.64 8.19
C LEU A 242 -33.56 -16.91 6.71
N GLY A 243 -33.98 -15.87 5.99
CA GLY A 243 -34.40 -15.94 4.59
C GLY A 243 -35.67 -16.76 4.41
N GLY A 244 -35.59 -17.79 3.55
CA GLY A 244 -36.68 -18.74 3.29
C GLY A 244 -37.52 -18.41 2.06
N ASP A 245 -36.99 -17.60 1.15
CA ASP A 245 -37.57 -17.25 -0.15
C ASP A 245 -37.19 -18.26 -1.25
N GLU A 246 -37.95 -18.23 -2.35
CA GLU A 246 -37.65 -18.87 -3.64
C GLU A 246 -37.15 -20.34 -3.59
N VAL A 247 -37.67 -21.14 -2.66
CA VAL A 247 -37.26 -22.54 -2.52
C VAL A 247 -37.76 -23.38 -3.71
N ASP A 248 -36.82 -23.90 -4.51
CA ASP A 248 -37.16 -24.85 -5.57
C ASP A 248 -37.37 -26.27 -5.02
N PHE A 249 -38.62 -26.73 -5.07
CA PHE A 249 -38.99 -28.07 -4.61
C PHE A 249 -38.64 -29.19 -5.59
N SER A 250 -38.22 -28.90 -6.83
CA SER A 250 -37.96 -29.91 -7.85
C SER A 250 -36.94 -30.95 -7.39
N CYS A 251 -35.85 -30.50 -6.75
CA CYS A 251 -34.81 -31.37 -6.23
C CYS A 251 -35.28 -32.21 -5.04
N TRP A 252 -36.03 -31.63 -4.10
CA TRP A 252 -36.66 -32.37 -3.00
C TRP A 252 -37.62 -33.44 -3.52
N ALA A 253 -38.42 -33.11 -4.55
CA ALA A 253 -39.35 -34.03 -5.18
C ALA A 253 -38.64 -35.20 -5.88
N SER A 254 -37.45 -34.96 -6.40
CA SER A 254 -36.65 -35.99 -7.04
C SER A 254 -36.00 -36.98 -6.05
N ASN A 255 -35.71 -36.55 -4.83
CA ASN A 255 -34.88 -37.29 -3.89
C ASN A 255 -35.65 -38.42 -3.15
N PRO A 256 -35.24 -39.70 -3.29
CA PRO A 256 -35.96 -40.85 -2.70
C PRO A 256 -36.06 -40.86 -1.16
N ASP A 257 -35.06 -40.32 -0.46
CA ASP A 257 -35.04 -40.28 1.01
C ASP A 257 -36.04 -39.23 1.51
N ILE A 258 -36.08 -38.07 0.84
CA ILE A 258 -37.10 -37.04 1.09
C ILE A 258 -38.49 -37.58 0.74
N GLN A 259 -38.67 -38.30 -0.37
CA GLN A 259 -39.96 -38.94 -0.68
C GLN A 259 -40.41 -39.91 0.41
N SER A 260 -39.46 -40.63 1.02
CA SER A 260 -39.75 -41.55 2.13
C SER A 260 -40.13 -40.80 3.39
N PHE A 261 -39.46 -39.69 3.69
CA PHE A 261 -39.80 -38.80 4.79
C PHE A 261 -41.18 -38.13 4.60
N MET A 262 -41.50 -37.67 3.39
CA MET A 262 -42.80 -37.09 3.03
C MET A 262 -43.94 -38.08 3.26
N LYS A 263 -43.73 -39.38 2.96
CA LYS A 263 -44.69 -40.45 3.27
C LYS A 263 -44.80 -40.70 4.77
N LEU A 264 -43.69 -40.70 5.49
CA LEU A 264 -43.65 -40.90 6.94
C LEU A 264 -44.43 -39.81 7.69
N MET A 265 -44.31 -38.56 7.23
CA MET A 265 -44.95 -37.40 7.84
C MET A 265 -46.38 -37.14 7.32
N ASP A 266 -46.87 -37.97 6.39
CA ASP A 266 -48.18 -37.80 5.72
C ASP A 266 -48.34 -36.43 5.02
N TYR A 267 -47.26 -35.94 4.40
CA TYR A 267 -47.25 -34.68 3.66
C TYR A 267 -47.66 -34.83 2.18
N GLY A 268 -47.71 -36.06 1.67
CA GLY A 268 -48.06 -36.32 0.28
C GLY A 268 -47.03 -35.71 -0.69
N THR A 269 -47.51 -34.96 -1.68
CA THR A 269 -46.66 -34.25 -2.67
C THR A 269 -46.57 -32.74 -2.40
N ASP A 270 -46.94 -32.30 -1.20
CA ASP A 270 -47.00 -30.89 -0.81
C ASP A 270 -45.74 -30.49 -0.03
N TYR A 271 -44.71 -30.05 -0.76
CA TYR A 271 -43.40 -29.71 -0.20
C TYR A 271 -43.38 -28.39 0.59
N THR A 272 -44.43 -27.56 0.48
CA THR A 272 -44.59 -26.36 1.33
C THR A 272 -44.64 -26.76 2.81
N LYS A 273 -45.26 -27.91 3.13
CA LYS A 273 -45.27 -28.49 4.48
C LYS A 273 -43.87 -28.88 4.96
N LEU A 274 -43.00 -29.32 4.05
CA LEU A 274 -41.63 -29.68 4.37
C LEU A 274 -40.77 -28.45 4.66
N GLN A 275 -40.92 -27.38 3.86
CA GLN A 275 -40.29 -26.08 4.14
C GLN A 275 -40.79 -25.51 5.47
N SER A 276 -42.10 -25.53 5.71
CA SER A 276 -42.68 -25.12 7.00
C SER A 276 -42.14 -25.93 8.18
N TYR A 277 -41.91 -27.24 8.01
CA TYR A 277 -41.29 -28.09 9.01
C TYR A 277 -39.84 -27.66 9.32
N TYR A 278 -39.06 -27.39 8.28
CA TYR A 278 -37.68 -26.91 8.40
C TYR A 278 -37.61 -25.55 9.11
N MET A 279 -38.37 -24.56 8.64
CA MET A 279 -38.36 -23.21 9.19
C MET A 279 -38.82 -23.19 10.65
N ARG A 280 -39.82 -23.99 11.02
CA ARG A 280 -40.25 -24.11 12.42
C ARG A 280 -39.12 -24.61 13.33
N LYS A 281 -38.37 -25.62 12.88
CA LYS A 281 -37.21 -26.12 13.64
C LYS A 281 -36.10 -25.07 13.73
N LEU A 282 -35.79 -24.38 12.63
CA LEU A 282 -34.76 -23.36 12.60
C LEU A 282 -35.09 -22.16 13.49
N ILE A 283 -36.33 -21.66 13.46
CA ILE A 283 -36.82 -20.61 14.37
C ILE A 283 -36.78 -21.09 15.83
N GLY A 284 -37.08 -22.36 16.10
CA GLY A 284 -36.88 -22.94 17.43
C GLY A 284 -35.41 -22.90 17.89
N LEU A 285 -34.45 -23.11 16.98
CA LEU A 285 -33.03 -23.01 17.28
C LEU A 285 -32.60 -21.57 17.60
N THR A 286 -33.21 -20.55 16.99
CA THR A 286 -32.89 -19.15 17.32
C THR A 286 -33.36 -18.76 18.73
N GLN A 287 -34.26 -19.51 19.36
CA GLN A 287 -34.62 -19.28 20.76
C GLN A 287 -33.68 -20.00 21.74
N THR A 288 -33.08 -21.12 21.34
CA THR A 288 -32.41 -22.07 22.25
C THR A 288 -30.88 -22.09 22.13
N THR A 289 -30.32 -21.63 21.02
CA THR A 289 -28.87 -21.66 20.76
C THR A 289 -28.22 -20.29 20.98
N GLY A 290 -26.91 -20.27 21.30
CA GLY A 290 -26.14 -19.04 21.53
C GLY A 290 -26.35 -18.39 22.92
N ARG A 291 -25.88 -17.13 23.07
CA ARG A 291 -25.88 -16.42 24.37
C ARG A 291 -27.25 -15.87 24.77
N HIS A 292 -28.08 -15.51 23.79
CA HIS A 292 -29.37 -14.85 24.02
C HIS A 292 -30.43 -15.35 23.00
N PRO A 293 -31.72 -15.37 23.40
CA PRO A 293 -32.80 -15.62 22.46
C PRO A 293 -32.87 -14.49 21.43
N SER A 294 -33.05 -14.85 20.16
CA SER A 294 -33.10 -13.92 19.03
C SER A 294 -34.44 -14.03 18.32
N THR A 295 -34.98 -12.91 17.84
CA THR A 295 -36.22 -12.90 17.04
C THR A 295 -35.85 -13.18 15.58
N ALA A 296 -36.55 -14.11 14.95
CA ALA A 296 -36.32 -14.43 13.55
C ALA A 296 -37.02 -13.41 12.65
N VAL A 297 -36.35 -13.02 11.56
CA VAL A 297 -36.97 -12.36 10.41
C VAL A 297 -36.94 -13.35 9.25
N VAL A 298 -38.05 -13.49 8.53
CA VAL A 298 -38.19 -14.43 7.41
C VAL A 298 -38.89 -13.76 6.25
N TRP A 299 -38.56 -14.16 5.02
CA TRP A 299 -39.30 -13.73 3.84
C TRP A 299 -40.74 -14.28 3.84
N GLN A 300 -41.62 -13.63 3.09
CA GLN A 300 -43.06 -13.88 3.13
C GLN A 300 -43.46 -15.32 2.79
N GLU A 301 -42.68 -16.03 1.97
CA GLU A 301 -42.90 -17.42 1.58
C GLU A 301 -43.11 -18.33 2.79
N VAL A 302 -42.35 -18.11 3.86
CA VAL A 302 -42.47 -18.91 5.08
C VAL A 302 -43.90 -18.82 5.64
N PHE A 303 -44.51 -17.63 5.62
CA PHE A 303 -45.90 -17.45 5.97
C PHE A 303 -46.85 -18.03 4.91
N ASP A 304 -46.60 -17.78 3.63
CA ASP A 304 -47.43 -18.31 2.53
C ASP A 304 -47.54 -19.84 2.59
N ASP A 305 -46.45 -20.52 2.93
CA ASP A 305 -46.28 -21.98 2.97
C ASP A 305 -46.79 -22.63 4.27
N GLY A 306 -47.54 -21.88 5.08
CA GLY A 306 -48.30 -22.42 6.20
C GLY A 306 -47.66 -22.27 7.58
N PHE A 307 -46.57 -21.50 7.73
CA PHE A 307 -46.05 -21.15 9.06
C PHE A 307 -47.00 -20.20 9.79
N ARG A 308 -47.34 -20.52 11.04
CA ARG A 308 -48.34 -19.77 11.83
C ARG A 308 -47.91 -19.50 13.29
N ASP A 309 -46.64 -19.73 13.64
CA ASP A 309 -46.16 -19.44 14.99
C ASP A 309 -45.73 -17.97 15.10
N VAL A 310 -46.61 -17.15 15.68
CA VAL A 310 -46.45 -15.70 15.80
C VAL A 310 -45.37 -15.27 16.79
N ASN A 311 -44.96 -16.14 17.72
CA ASN A 311 -44.04 -15.75 18.78
C ASN A 311 -42.63 -15.57 18.21
N ASN A 312 -42.03 -14.41 18.47
CA ASN A 312 -40.64 -14.08 18.10
C ASN A 312 -40.31 -14.24 16.60
N THR A 313 -41.27 -13.98 15.72
CA THR A 313 -41.07 -13.98 14.27
C THR A 313 -41.60 -12.69 13.63
N ILE A 314 -40.83 -12.11 12.72
CA ILE A 314 -41.21 -10.96 11.88
C ILE A 314 -41.24 -11.42 10.43
N ILE A 315 -42.30 -11.08 9.70
CA ILE A 315 -42.42 -11.42 8.27
C ILE A 315 -41.96 -10.24 7.42
N HIS A 316 -41.14 -10.51 6.40
CA HIS A 316 -40.64 -9.51 5.46
C HIS A 316 -41.33 -9.69 4.09
N VAL A 317 -42.14 -8.71 3.69
CA VAL A 317 -42.93 -8.74 2.44
C VAL A 317 -42.15 -8.13 1.30
N TRP A 318 -41.90 -8.93 0.26
CA TRP A 318 -41.00 -8.58 -0.85
C TRP A 318 -41.58 -8.82 -2.25
N LYS A 319 -42.59 -9.69 -2.42
CA LYS A 319 -43.19 -9.92 -3.74
C LYS A 319 -43.94 -8.69 -4.20
N MET A 320 -43.66 -8.26 -5.43
CA MET A 320 -44.20 -7.02 -6.00
C MET A 320 -45.72 -7.06 -6.19
N GLU A 321 -46.25 -8.22 -6.54
CA GLU A 321 -47.67 -8.42 -6.82
C GLU A 321 -48.48 -8.61 -5.54
N HIS A 322 -49.72 -8.09 -5.50
CA HIS A 322 -50.69 -8.31 -4.41
C HIS A 322 -50.21 -7.97 -2.99
N TRP A 323 -49.18 -7.12 -2.84
CA TRP A 323 -48.55 -6.85 -1.54
C TRP A 323 -49.54 -6.31 -0.48
N GLN A 324 -50.58 -5.54 -0.85
CA GLN A 324 -51.57 -5.05 0.12
C GLN A 324 -52.39 -6.19 0.73
N GLU A 325 -52.79 -7.16 -0.08
CA GLU A 325 -53.55 -8.34 0.36
C GLU A 325 -52.68 -9.19 1.29
N GLU A 326 -51.39 -9.30 0.98
CA GLU A 326 -50.46 -10.08 1.79
C GLU A 326 -50.15 -9.40 3.13
N MET A 327 -49.88 -8.09 3.13
CA MET A 327 -49.75 -7.29 4.35
C MET A 327 -50.99 -7.44 5.24
N LYS A 328 -52.19 -7.44 4.63
CA LYS A 328 -53.45 -7.65 5.35
C LYS A 328 -53.49 -9.05 5.97
N ARG A 329 -53.25 -10.10 5.20
CA ARG A 329 -53.27 -11.49 5.69
C ARG A 329 -52.29 -11.74 6.84
N ILE A 330 -51.05 -11.26 6.72
CA ILE A 330 -49.99 -11.42 7.71
C ILE A 330 -50.37 -10.70 9.02
N THR A 331 -50.84 -9.46 8.91
CA THR A 331 -51.24 -8.66 10.07
C THR A 331 -52.55 -9.15 10.70
N GLU A 332 -53.51 -9.66 9.92
CA GLU A 332 -54.71 -10.36 10.45
C GLU A 332 -54.33 -11.60 11.26
N ALA A 333 -53.28 -12.30 10.84
CA ALA A 333 -52.73 -13.43 11.58
C ALA A 333 -51.90 -13.02 12.82
N GLY A 334 -51.70 -11.71 13.05
CA GLY A 334 -51.05 -11.16 14.24
C GLY A 334 -49.52 -11.03 14.15
N PHE A 335 -48.92 -11.23 12.98
CA PHE A 335 -47.47 -11.12 12.81
C PHE A 335 -47.02 -9.66 12.66
N PRO A 336 -45.92 -9.25 13.32
CA PRO A 336 -45.18 -8.05 12.95
C PRO A 336 -44.63 -8.18 11.53
N VAL A 337 -44.62 -7.07 10.77
CA VAL A 337 -44.24 -7.07 9.36
C VAL A 337 -43.25 -5.95 9.01
N ILE A 338 -42.29 -6.24 8.13
CA ILE A 338 -41.37 -5.29 7.49
C ILE A 338 -41.61 -5.37 5.97
N TYR A 339 -41.43 -4.25 5.27
CA TYR A 339 -41.80 -4.11 3.86
C TYR A 339 -40.62 -3.71 2.95
N SER A 340 -40.44 -4.41 1.83
CA SER A 340 -39.49 -4.01 0.76
C SER A 340 -40.05 -4.18 -0.67
N SER A 341 -41.24 -4.76 -0.82
CA SER A 341 -41.82 -5.21 -2.10
C SER A 341 -41.69 -4.25 -3.29
N GLN A 342 -42.03 -2.97 -3.11
CA GLN A 342 -41.93 -1.97 -4.18
C GLN A 342 -40.66 -1.09 -4.09
N TRP A 343 -39.71 -1.45 -3.22
CA TRP A 343 -38.47 -0.74 -2.95
C TRP A 343 -37.21 -1.51 -3.35
N TYR A 344 -37.31 -2.26 -4.46
CA TYR A 344 -36.20 -2.95 -5.11
C TYR A 344 -35.39 -1.96 -5.96
N LEU A 345 -34.33 -1.38 -5.37
CA LEU A 345 -33.50 -0.40 -6.06
C LEU A 345 -32.59 -1.06 -7.12
N ASN A 346 -32.27 -2.35 -7.00
CA ASN A 346 -31.53 -3.08 -8.03
C ASN A 346 -32.26 -3.05 -9.40
N CYS A 347 -33.59 -3.05 -9.40
CA CYS A 347 -34.44 -2.92 -10.59
C CYS A 347 -34.48 -1.47 -11.12
N ILE A 348 -33.53 -1.12 -11.97
CA ILE A 348 -33.45 0.22 -12.57
C ILE A 348 -34.49 0.42 -13.67
N GLN A 349 -34.96 1.67 -13.80
CA GLN A 349 -35.82 2.11 -14.90
C GLN A 349 -35.25 3.40 -15.48
N TYR A 350 -35.33 3.56 -16.81
CA TYR A 350 -34.91 4.79 -17.46
C TYR A 350 -35.76 5.99 -17.00
N GLY A 351 -35.10 7.09 -16.62
CA GLY A 351 -35.74 8.31 -16.14
C GLY A 351 -35.69 8.46 -14.61
N ILE A 352 -36.63 9.26 -14.08
CA ILE A 352 -36.73 9.55 -12.65
C ILE A 352 -37.65 8.51 -12.00
N ASP A 353 -37.06 7.51 -11.34
CA ASP A 353 -37.79 6.39 -10.74
C ASP A 353 -38.14 6.60 -9.25
N TRP A 354 -37.42 7.46 -8.53
CA TRP A 354 -37.62 7.68 -7.09
C TRP A 354 -39.05 8.09 -6.64
N PRO A 355 -39.89 8.78 -7.44
CA PRO A 355 -41.23 9.16 -7.00
C PRO A 355 -42.11 7.95 -6.67
N LYS A 356 -41.92 6.82 -7.35
CA LYS A 356 -42.68 5.58 -7.06
C LYS A 356 -42.33 4.99 -5.71
N TYR A 357 -41.07 5.14 -5.26
CA TYR A 357 -40.63 4.71 -3.94
C TYR A 357 -41.16 5.65 -2.85
N TYR A 358 -41.18 6.96 -3.13
CA TYR A 358 -41.57 8.02 -2.20
C TYR A 358 -43.08 8.06 -1.89
N THR A 359 -43.93 7.91 -2.93
CA THR A 359 -45.39 8.02 -2.77
C THR A 359 -46.02 6.78 -2.16
N LEU A 360 -45.33 5.65 -2.20
CA LEU A 360 -45.81 4.41 -1.63
C LEU A 360 -45.78 4.46 -0.11
N ASP A 361 -46.90 4.13 0.50
CA ASP A 361 -47.05 4.04 1.95
C ASP A 361 -47.44 2.61 2.33
N PRO A 362 -46.55 1.85 3.00
CA PRO A 362 -46.81 0.45 3.35
C PRO A 362 -47.93 0.29 4.39
N THR A 363 -48.40 1.38 5.01
CA THR A 363 -49.55 1.33 5.94
C THR A 363 -50.91 1.39 5.22
N LYS A 364 -50.94 1.79 3.94
CA LYS A 364 -52.17 1.93 3.15
C LYS A 364 -52.59 0.63 2.46
N PHE A 365 -52.66 -0.46 3.22
CA PHE A 365 -53.08 -1.79 2.73
C PHE A 365 -54.54 -2.15 3.05
N GLY A 366 -55.29 -1.24 3.69
CA GLY A 366 -56.71 -1.46 4.04
C GLY A 366 -56.95 -2.33 5.27
N GLY A 367 -55.97 -2.41 6.18
CA GLY A 367 -56.10 -3.02 7.51
C GLY A 367 -56.67 -2.08 8.58
N SER A 368 -57.07 -2.65 9.71
CA SER A 368 -57.45 -1.90 10.92
C SER A 368 -56.26 -1.20 11.58
N LEU A 369 -56.50 -0.26 12.50
CA LEU A 369 -55.43 0.43 13.23
C LEU A 369 -54.51 -0.53 14.02
N GLU A 370 -55.07 -1.61 14.57
CA GLU A 370 -54.30 -2.65 15.26
C GLU A 370 -53.37 -3.40 14.31
N GLN A 371 -53.84 -3.68 13.09
CA GLN A 371 -53.03 -4.30 12.04
C GLN A 371 -51.94 -3.37 11.53
N VAL A 372 -52.26 -2.09 11.31
CA VAL A 372 -51.26 -1.08 10.91
C VAL A 372 -50.17 -0.95 11.98
N ALA A 373 -50.53 -1.09 13.27
CA ALA A 373 -49.57 -1.07 14.37
C ALA A 373 -48.60 -2.27 14.40
N LEU A 374 -48.83 -3.32 13.59
CA LEU A 374 -47.90 -4.43 13.40
C LEU A 374 -46.83 -4.15 12.33
N VAL A 375 -47.00 -3.11 11.52
CA VAL A 375 -45.98 -2.67 10.55
C VAL A 375 -44.83 -2.02 11.32
N ARG A 376 -43.64 -2.64 11.25
CA ARG A 376 -42.44 -2.23 12.01
C ARG A 376 -41.51 -1.31 11.22
N GLY A 377 -41.69 -1.22 9.91
CA GLY A 377 -40.88 -0.39 9.02
C GLY A 377 -40.73 -1.06 7.66
N GLY A 378 -39.61 -0.78 7.00
CA GLY A 378 -39.29 -1.37 5.72
C GLY A 378 -37.85 -1.10 5.29
N GLU A 379 -37.47 -1.68 4.16
CA GLU A 379 -36.09 -1.68 3.68
C GLU A 379 -36.05 -1.36 2.18
N ALA A 380 -35.09 -0.53 1.79
CA ALA A 380 -34.72 -0.34 0.39
C ALA A 380 -33.69 -1.41 0.03
N THR A 381 -34.05 -2.33 -0.87
CA THR A 381 -33.21 -3.50 -1.19
C THR A 381 -32.33 -3.25 -2.40
N MET A 382 -31.07 -3.71 -2.33
CA MET A 382 -30.10 -3.61 -3.42
C MET A 382 -29.41 -4.96 -3.60
N TRP A 383 -30.04 -5.86 -4.35
CA TRP A 383 -29.46 -7.15 -4.73
C TRP A 383 -28.30 -6.98 -5.73
N SER A 384 -27.32 -7.88 -5.64
CA SER A 384 -25.98 -7.69 -6.19
C SER A 384 -25.68 -8.40 -7.51
N GLU A 385 -26.68 -8.94 -8.22
CA GLU A 385 -26.45 -9.62 -9.51
C GLU A 385 -25.84 -8.68 -10.56
N TYR A 386 -26.11 -7.38 -10.45
CA TYR A 386 -25.60 -6.33 -11.34
C TYR A 386 -24.90 -5.19 -10.59
N VAL A 387 -24.56 -5.40 -9.32
CA VAL A 387 -24.07 -4.35 -8.42
C VAL A 387 -22.81 -4.79 -7.69
N ASP A 388 -21.78 -3.95 -7.77
CA ASP A 388 -20.50 -4.11 -7.06
C ASP A 388 -19.99 -2.72 -6.59
N GLU A 389 -18.75 -2.67 -6.10
CA GLU A 389 -18.08 -1.45 -5.66
C GLU A 389 -18.08 -0.30 -6.69
N THR A 390 -18.14 -0.61 -7.99
CA THR A 390 -18.06 0.40 -9.06
C THR A 390 -19.36 1.20 -9.20
N ASN A 391 -20.49 0.64 -8.77
CA ASN A 391 -21.80 1.23 -9.03
C ASN A 391 -22.76 1.25 -7.83
N LEU A 392 -22.41 0.62 -6.70
CA LEU A 392 -23.27 0.52 -5.51
C LEU A 392 -23.76 1.89 -5.02
N ILE A 393 -22.86 2.86 -4.84
CA ILE A 393 -23.19 4.18 -4.28
C ILE A 393 -24.07 4.98 -5.24
N SER A 394 -23.68 5.07 -6.51
CA SER A 394 -24.37 5.85 -7.53
C SER A 394 -25.74 5.25 -7.90
N ARG A 395 -25.89 3.93 -7.78
CA ARG A 395 -27.17 3.25 -7.95
C ARG A 395 -28.04 3.44 -6.70
N SER A 396 -27.50 3.36 -5.50
CA SER A 396 -28.29 3.47 -4.25
C SER A 396 -28.79 4.90 -4.01
N TRP A 397 -27.93 5.90 -4.19
CA TRP A 397 -28.20 7.28 -3.81
C TRP A 397 -28.31 8.20 -5.03
N PRO A 398 -29.30 9.09 -5.07
CA PRO A 398 -30.19 9.50 -3.96
C PRO A 398 -31.49 8.68 -3.83
N ARG A 399 -31.68 7.60 -4.61
CA ARG A 399 -32.96 6.86 -4.66
C ARG A 399 -33.39 6.29 -3.30
N GLY A 400 -32.45 5.81 -2.49
CA GLY A 400 -32.72 5.33 -1.13
C GLY A 400 -33.26 6.40 -0.19
N ALA A 401 -32.98 7.69 -0.43
CA ALA A 401 -33.47 8.77 0.42
C ALA A 401 -35.00 8.95 0.30
N ALA A 402 -35.59 8.56 -0.84
CA ALA A 402 -37.04 8.54 -1.00
C ALA A 402 -37.71 7.55 -0.04
N VAL A 403 -37.11 6.36 0.13
CA VAL A 403 -37.59 5.35 1.07
C VAL A 403 -37.35 5.80 2.51
N ALA A 404 -36.18 6.39 2.79
CA ALA A 404 -35.84 6.90 4.12
C ALA A 404 -36.84 7.97 4.61
N GLU A 405 -37.17 8.96 3.78
CA GLU A 405 -38.14 9.99 4.17
C GLU A 405 -39.53 9.42 4.42
N ARG A 406 -39.97 8.44 3.61
CA ARG A 406 -41.23 7.72 3.82
C ARG A 406 -41.27 6.96 5.13
N LEU A 407 -40.17 6.29 5.51
CA LEU A 407 -40.11 5.53 6.75
C LEU A 407 -39.98 6.43 7.99
N TRP A 408 -39.48 7.65 7.82
CA TRP A 408 -39.27 8.60 8.91
C TRP A 408 -40.48 9.53 9.16
N THR A 409 -41.13 9.99 8.08
CA THR A 409 -42.14 11.06 8.13
C THR A 409 -43.56 10.51 8.08
N SER A 410 -44.40 10.92 9.03
CA SER A 410 -45.83 10.57 9.05
C SER A 410 -46.66 11.48 8.14
N GLY A 411 -47.65 10.93 7.44
CA GLY A 411 -48.67 11.69 6.71
C GLY A 411 -48.55 11.63 5.18
N GLU A 412 -49.33 12.48 4.51
CA GLU A 412 -49.26 12.63 3.06
C GLU A 412 -48.00 13.39 2.67
N LEU A 413 -47.25 12.83 1.73
CA LEU A 413 -45.97 13.38 1.28
C LEU A 413 -46.12 13.97 -0.13
N SER A 414 -45.62 15.20 -0.32
CA SER A 414 -45.66 15.89 -1.61
C SER A 414 -44.38 15.66 -2.40
N VAL A 415 -44.52 15.14 -3.63
CA VAL A 415 -43.40 14.97 -4.58
C VAL A 415 -42.80 16.32 -4.97
N ASP A 416 -43.63 17.35 -5.12
CA ASP A 416 -43.19 18.68 -5.54
C ASP A 416 -42.37 19.39 -4.44
N GLU A 417 -42.66 19.12 -3.17
CA GLU A 417 -41.87 19.64 -2.04
C GLU A 417 -40.59 18.83 -1.80
N PHE A 418 -40.59 17.54 -2.10
CA PHE A 418 -39.43 16.67 -1.89
C PHE A 418 -38.39 16.81 -2.98
N ARG A 419 -38.80 16.94 -4.25
CA ARG A 419 -37.88 17.03 -5.39
C ARG A 419 -36.74 18.04 -5.19
N PRO A 420 -36.99 19.33 -4.87
CA PRO A 420 -35.91 20.28 -4.68
C PRO A 420 -35.01 19.95 -3.48
N ARG A 421 -35.57 19.38 -2.40
CA ARG A 421 -34.80 18.95 -1.22
C ARG A 421 -33.93 17.73 -1.52
N LEU A 422 -34.44 16.78 -2.30
CA LEU A 422 -33.71 15.60 -2.75
C LEU A 422 -32.57 15.98 -3.70
N GLU A 423 -32.79 16.94 -4.60
CA GLU A 423 -31.73 17.49 -5.47
C GLU A 423 -30.66 18.20 -4.64
N GLN A 424 -31.06 18.97 -3.63
CA GLN A 424 -30.12 19.60 -2.69
C GLN A 424 -29.35 18.57 -1.87
N LEU A 425 -30.03 17.55 -1.33
CA LEU A 425 -29.40 16.43 -0.61
C LEU A 425 -28.43 15.69 -1.53
N ARG A 426 -28.80 15.39 -2.77
CA ARG A 426 -27.90 14.76 -3.74
C ARG A 426 -26.67 15.62 -4.01
N CYS A 427 -26.83 16.94 -4.14
CA CYS A 427 -25.70 17.86 -4.23
C CYS A 427 -24.85 17.86 -2.96
N GLN A 428 -25.45 17.75 -1.77
CA GLN A 428 -24.73 17.62 -0.50
C GLN A 428 -24.01 16.28 -0.37
N MET A 429 -24.57 15.17 -0.86
CA MET A 429 -23.92 13.86 -0.85
C MET A 429 -22.77 13.76 -1.86
N LEU A 430 -22.85 14.49 -2.97
CA LEU A 430 -21.78 14.60 -3.95
C LEU A 430 -20.67 15.57 -3.53
N ARG A 431 -20.98 16.52 -2.65
CA ARG A 431 -19.96 17.19 -1.88
C ARG A 431 -19.46 16.15 -0.90
N VAL A 432 -18.29 15.59 -1.15
CA VAL A 432 -17.62 14.71 -0.18
C VAL A 432 -17.45 15.54 1.10
N ASP A 433 -18.33 15.35 2.08
CA ASP A 433 -18.37 16.18 3.28
C ASP A 433 -18.00 15.37 4.53
N PRO A 434 -16.74 15.48 4.95
CA PRO A 434 -16.41 15.58 6.37
C PRO A 434 -16.51 17.01 6.93
N GLY A 435 -16.75 18.04 6.12
CA GLY A 435 -16.42 19.46 6.39
C GLY A 435 -17.58 20.44 6.67
N THR A 436 -18.75 20.02 7.14
CA THR A 436 -19.79 21.00 7.54
C THR A 436 -19.48 21.69 8.87
N GLU A 437 -18.67 21.09 9.72
CA GLU A 437 -18.22 21.73 10.95
C GLU A 437 -16.89 22.43 10.73
N VAL A 438 -16.88 23.74 11.03
CA VAL A 438 -15.67 24.56 11.01
C VAL A 438 -15.36 24.95 12.43
N TYR A 439 -14.15 24.64 12.88
CA TYR A 439 -13.71 24.97 14.22
C TYR A 439 -12.80 26.19 14.21
N ILE A 440 -12.93 27.04 15.24
CA ILE A 440 -11.94 28.08 15.54
C ILE A 440 -10.70 27.38 16.10
N VAL A 441 -9.54 27.65 15.52
CA VAL A 441 -8.27 27.21 16.08
C VAL A 441 -7.77 28.31 17.02
N SER A 442 -7.63 27.98 18.31
CA SER A 442 -7.19 28.93 19.32
C SER A 442 -5.80 29.50 19.01
N SER A 443 -5.61 30.80 19.21
CA SER A 443 -4.29 31.43 19.13
C SER A 443 -3.34 30.98 20.26
N GLU A 444 -3.88 30.35 21.31
CA GLU A 444 -3.13 29.74 22.41
C GLU A 444 -3.31 28.23 22.44
N ILE A 445 -3.27 27.60 21.26
CA ILE A 445 -3.40 26.15 21.15
C ILE A 445 -2.32 25.42 21.96
N ALA A 446 -2.76 24.48 22.79
CA ALA A 446 -1.89 23.59 23.55
C ALA A 446 -1.55 22.33 22.73
N PHE A 447 -0.42 21.71 23.03
CA PHE A 447 -0.02 20.44 22.43
C PHE A 447 0.06 19.40 23.54
N GLU A 448 -0.71 18.32 23.43
CA GLU A 448 -0.74 17.23 24.41
C GLU A 448 -0.01 16.02 23.86
N HIS A 449 1.08 15.63 24.53
CA HIS A 449 1.88 14.46 24.21
C HIS A 449 2.74 14.04 25.40
N ASP A 450 3.14 12.76 25.43
CA ASP A 450 3.94 12.19 26.53
C ASP A 450 5.47 12.35 26.33
N TYR A 451 5.91 12.91 25.20
CA TYR A 451 7.31 12.88 24.75
C TYR A 451 8.14 14.12 25.17
N THR A 452 8.37 14.33 26.48
CA THR A 452 9.08 15.54 26.97
C THR A 452 10.54 15.63 26.51
N ASN A 453 11.19 14.50 26.26
CA ASN A 453 12.60 14.41 25.84
C ASN A 453 12.79 14.33 24.31
N CYS A 454 11.76 14.69 23.54
CA CYS A 454 11.82 14.73 22.07
C CYS A 454 12.07 16.16 21.60
N TYR A 455 13.34 16.52 21.33
CA TYR A 455 13.72 17.85 20.86
C TYR A 455 13.12 18.16 19.48
N ILE A 456 13.05 17.17 18.59
CA ILE A 456 12.42 17.31 17.27
C ILE A 456 10.95 17.74 17.41
N LEU A 457 10.19 17.05 18.26
CA LEU A 457 8.76 17.36 18.48
C LEU A 457 8.59 18.72 19.13
N ASN A 458 9.35 19.00 20.20
CA ASN A 458 9.29 20.27 20.92
C ASN A 458 9.59 21.47 20.01
N ASP A 459 10.57 21.33 19.10
CA ASP A 459 10.85 22.36 18.11
C ASP A 459 9.71 22.48 17.09
N ALA A 460 9.19 21.36 16.58
CA ALA A 460 8.13 21.35 15.57
C ALA A 460 6.81 21.97 16.06
N VAL A 461 6.35 21.62 17.28
CA VAL A 461 5.12 22.19 17.84
C VAL A 461 5.26 23.68 18.11
N ARG A 462 6.44 24.14 18.56
CA ARG A 462 6.74 25.57 18.72
C ARG A 462 6.66 26.30 17.38
N ARG A 463 7.28 25.76 16.32
CA ARG A 463 7.23 26.34 14.97
C ARG A 463 5.79 26.41 14.44
N LEU A 464 4.99 25.37 14.65
CA LEU A 464 3.58 25.38 14.24
C LEU A 464 2.78 26.43 15.02
N ALA A 465 2.95 26.50 16.34
CA ALA A 465 2.28 27.50 17.18
C ALA A 465 2.58 28.94 16.71
N ASP A 466 3.84 29.23 16.41
CA ASP A 466 4.26 30.54 15.90
C ASP A 466 3.64 30.84 14.54
N ARG A 467 3.55 29.84 13.64
CA ARG A 467 2.90 30.00 12.32
C ARG A 467 1.41 30.30 12.44
N LEU A 468 0.70 29.58 13.31
CA LEU A 468 -0.74 29.78 13.52
C LEU A 468 -1.03 31.16 14.14
N ARG A 469 -0.12 31.68 14.98
CA ARG A 469 -0.24 33.02 15.59
C ARG A 469 0.07 34.15 14.61
N LEU A 470 1.21 34.08 13.94
CA LEU A 470 1.84 35.24 13.30
C LEU A 470 1.47 35.44 11.83
N ARG A 471 0.87 34.45 11.14
CA ARG A 471 0.64 34.54 9.69
C ARG A 471 -0.79 34.84 9.26
N ASN A 472 -0.89 35.56 8.15
CA ASN A 472 -2.11 35.79 7.40
C ASN A 472 -2.40 34.57 6.51
N SER A 473 -3.07 33.54 7.04
CA SER A 473 -3.59 32.46 6.20
C SER A 473 -4.64 33.01 5.22
N PRO A 474 -4.86 32.36 4.06
CA PRO A 474 -5.90 32.77 3.12
C PRO A 474 -7.28 32.84 3.80
N THR A 475 -8.12 33.77 3.34
CA THR A 475 -9.47 33.96 3.90
C THR A 475 -10.46 32.99 3.29
N ASN A 476 -11.22 32.27 4.11
CA ASN A 476 -12.40 31.50 3.69
C ASN A 476 -13.67 32.28 4.07
N ASN A 477 -14.48 32.61 3.05
CA ASN A 477 -15.67 33.46 3.19
C ASN A 477 -16.96 32.70 3.54
N GLN A 478 -16.94 31.37 3.62
CA GLN A 478 -18.17 30.57 3.49
C GLN A 478 -18.76 30.00 4.78
N THR A 479 -18.16 30.17 5.96
CA THR A 479 -18.56 29.36 7.14
C THR A 479 -18.61 30.12 8.46
N SER A 480 -19.61 29.79 9.28
CA SER A 480 -19.73 30.24 10.68
C SER A 480 -19.19 29.13 11.59
N PRO A 481 -18.20 29.39 12.47
CA PRO A 481 -17.60 28.33 13.26
C PRO A 481 -18.56 27.72 14.30
N THR A 482 -18.51 26.40 14.49
CA THR A 482 -19.39 25.64 15.39
C THR A 482 -18.80 25.40 16.78
N ALA A 483 -17.48 25.26 16.90
CA ALA A 483 -16.78 25.11 18.18
C ALA A 483 -15.32 25.62 18.11
N MET A 484 -14.56 25.49 19.20
CA MET A 484 -13.16 25.91 19.30
C MET A 484 -12.26 24.72 19.62
N VAL A 485 -11.18 24.56 18.86
CA VAL A 485 -10.08 23.63 19.12
C VAL A 485 -9.01 24.36 19.95
N ASN A 486 -8.80 23.86 21.16
CA ASN A 486 -7.80 24.40 22.10
C ASN A 486 -6.56 23.51 22.23
N THR A 487 -6.59 22.28 21.73
CA THR A 487 -5.52 21.30 21.94
C THR A 487 -5.30 20.44 20.70
N VAL A 488 -4.04 20.24 20.35
CA VAL A 488 -3.58 19.23 19.40
C VAL A 488 -3.04 18.03 20.19
N ARG A 489 -3.70 16.88 20.08
CA ARG A 489 -3.22 15.62 20.68
C ARG A 489 -2.27 14.94 19.70
N ILE A 490 -1.07 14.58 20.14
CA ILE A 490 -0.05 13.95 19.30
C ILE A 490 0.31 12.59 19.88
N ARG A 491 0.15 11.55 19.06
CA ARG A 491 0.50 10.16 19.41
C ARG A 491 1.52 9.60 18.44
N ILE A 492 2.63 9.09 18.99
CA ILE A 492 3.71 8.42 18.27
C ILE A 492 3.79 6.97 18.76
N VAL A 493 3.48 5.99 17.90
CA VAL A 493 3.36 4.58 18.30
C VAL A 493 4.67 4.02 18.86
N ARG A 494 5.80 4.29 18.21
CA ARG A 494 7.13 3.88 18.68
C ARG A 494 7.74 4.83 19.73
N GLY A 495 7.01 5.88 20.09
CA GLY A 495 7.48 6.96 20.94
C GLY A 495 8.57 7.84 20.30
N CYS A 496 9.05 8.82 21.07
CA CYS A 496 10.21 9.63 20.73
C CYS A 496 10.98 9.95 22.01
N ASP A 497 12.25 9.54 22.08
CA ASP A 497 13.16 9.88 23.17
C ASP A 497 14.57 10.09 22.62
N GLU A 498 15.11 11.30 22.80
CA GLU A 498 16.47 11.68 22.39
C GLU A 498 17.46 11.68 23.58
N SER A 499 17.08 11.12 24.73
CA SER A 499 17.96 11.03 25.92
C SER A 499 19.22 10.20 25.69
N GLY A 500 19.13 9.17 24.82
CA GLY A 500 20.24 8.29 24.45
C GLY A 500 21.12 8.79 23.30
N GLY A 501 20.80 9.95 22.71
CA GLY A 501 21.49 10.51 21.55
C GLY A 501 20.55 11.11 20.51
N ALA A 502 21.10 11.88 19.58
CA ALA A 502 20.31 12.51 18.52
C ALA A 502 19.68 11.45 17.59
N LEU A 503 18.37 11.56 17.38
CA LEU A 503 17.66 10.77 16.39
C LEU A 503 17.86 11.37 15.00
N TRP A 504 18.26 10.55 14.03
CA TRP A 504 18.52 10.94 12.65
C TRP A 504 17.50 10.29 11.69
N PRO A 505 17.01 11.01 10.68
CA PRO A 505 16.20 10.41 9.62
C PRO A 505 17.04 9.40 8.82
N SER A 506 16.38 8.42 8.21
CA SER A 506 17.03 7.37 7.42
C SER A 506 16.10 6.87 6.31
N GLU A 507 16.59 6.04 5.39
CA GLU A 507 15.77 5.49 4.30
C GLU A 507 14.60 4.64 4.80
N SER A 508 14.74 3.98 5.96
CA SER A 508 13.72 3.13 6.56
C SER A 508 12.74 3.87 7.47
N MET A 509 12.83 5.21 7.53
CA MET A 509 11.98 6.01 8.40
C MET A 509 10.51 5.93 7.99
N ASN A 510 9.60 5.91 8.97
CA ASN A 510 8.17 5.88 8.69
C ASN A 510 7.56 7.30 8.68
N GLU A 511 7.11 7.72 7.49
CA GLU A 511 6.54 9.04 7.23
C GLU A 511 5.00 9.04 7.15
N MET A 512 4.34 7.89 7.38
CA MET A 512 2.89 7.77 7.37
C MET A 512 2.26 8.40 8.61
N TYR A 513 1.13 9.08 8.42
CA TYR A 513 0.38 9.70 9.51
C TYR A 513 -1.13 9.73 9.25
N SER A 514 -1.90 9.94 10.31
CA SER A 514 -3.33 10.18 10.29
C SER A 514 -3.67 11.46 11.04
N ILE A 515 -4.56 12.30 10.50
CA ILE A 515 -5.10 13.49 11.16
C ILE A 515 -6.61 13.34 11.29
N LEU A 516 -7.12 13.56 12.50
CA LEU A 516 -8.56 13.65 12.76
C LEU A 516 -8.89 15.04 13.32
N VAL A 517 -9.82 15.73 12.66
CA VAL A 517 -10.43 16.98 13.10
C VAL A 517 -11.92 16.73 13.26
N ALA A 518 -12.39 16.55 14.49
CA ALA A 518 -13.79 16.25 14.79
C ALA A 518 -14.14 16.61 16.24
N ASP A 519 -15.39 16.97 16.50
CA ASP A 519 -15.94 17.24 17.84
C ASP A 519 -15.15 18.28 18.67
N GLY A 520 -14.50 19.25 18.00
CA GLY A 520 -13.62 20.23 18.65
C GLY A 520 -12.28 19.68 19.14
N GLU A 521 -11.94 18.44 18.76
CA GLU A 521 -10.63 17.84 18.96
C GLU A 521 -9.83 17.80 17.64
N LEU A 522 -8.51 17.92 17.77
CA LEU A 522 -7.56 17.78 16.67
C LEU A 522 -6.46 16.80 17.10
N MET A 523 -6.37 15.67 16.41
CA MET A 523 -5.45 14.58 16.75
C MET A 523 -4.55 14.23 15.56
N ILE A 524 -3.27 13.97 15.86
CA ILE A 524 -2.28 13.40 14.93
C ILE A 524 -1.82 12.06 15.50
N GLU A 525 -1.87 11.01 14.69
CA GLU A 525 -1.29 9.71 15.00
C GLU A 525 -0.29 9.28 13.92
N ALA A 526 0.90 8.83 14.31
CA ALA A 526 1.92 8.32 13.40
C ALA A 526 2.75 7.20 14.05
N GLU A 527 3.35 6.33 13.23
CA GLU A 527 4.23 5.26 13.73
C GLU A 527 5.52 5.84 14.36
N GLU A 528 6.12 6.85 13.71
CA GLU A 528 7.35 7.52 14.10
C GLU A 528 7.21 9.06 14.04
N ILE A 529 8.16 9.77 14.65
CA ILE A 529 8.17 11.25 14.70
C ILE A 529 8.12 11.91 13.32
N TRP A 530 8.65 11.26 12.28
CA TRP A 530 8.71 11.80 10.93
C TRP A 530 7.33 11.97 10.30
N GLY A 531 6.41 11.03 10.53
CA GLY A 531 5.01 11.18 10.14
C GLY A 531 4.31 12.34 10.85
N VAL A 532 4.61 12.57 12.13
CA VAL A 532 4.07 13.73 12.87
C VAL A 532 4.53 15.05 12.26
N LEU A 533 5.80 15.17 11.84
CA LEU A 533 6.29 16.39 11.18
C LEU A 533 5.48 16.74 9.93
N HIS A 534 5.17 15.73 9.11
CA HIS A 534 4.32 15.89 7.92
C HIS A 534 2.87 16.22 8.26
N GLY A 535 2.33 15.59 9.31
CA GLY A 535 0.98 15.87 9.80
C GLY A 535 0.83 17.31 10.32
N LEU A 536 1.83 17.81 11.06
CA LEU A 536 1.87 19.20 11.53
C LEU A 536 1.90 20.20 10.36
N GLU A 537 2.63 19.90 9.29
CA GLU A 537 2.62 20.73 8.08
C GLU A 537 1.25 20.69 7.37
N THR A 538 0.63 19.51 7.26
CA THR A 538 -0.71 19.40 6.69
C THR A 538 -1.72 20.22 7.49
N ILE A 539 -1.68 20.20 8.83
CA ILE A 539 -2.51 21.08 9.66
C ILE A 539 -2.25 22.55 9.37
N ALA A 540 -0.99 22.97 9.22
CA ALA A 540 -0.65 24.35 8.87
C ALA A 540 -1.28 24.80 7.55
N GLN A 541 -1.45 23.88 6.60
CA GLN A 541 -2.10 24.13 5.31
C GLN A 541 -3.63 24.11 5.40
N LEU A 542 -4.20 23.26 6.26
CA LEU A 542 -5.64 23.18 6.49
C LEU A 542 -6.22 24.38 7.25
N VAL A 543 -5.39 25.12 7.99
CA VAL A 543 -5.84 26.32 8.71
C VAL A 543 -5.96 27.52 7.76
N TYR A 544 -7.17 28.08 7.71
CA TYR A 544 -7.54 29.31 7.00
C TYR A 544 -7.88 30.43 8.00
N ARG A 545 -8.04 31.66 7.51
CA ARG A 545 -8.59 32.78 8.31
C ARG A 545 -10.07 32.98 7.94
N SER A 546 -10.92 33.26 8.91
CA SER A 546 -12.29 33.72 8.69
C SER A 546 -12.31 35.17 8.19
N GLN A 547 -13.49 35.69 7.82
CA GLN A 547 -13.68 37.12 7.51
C GLN A 547 -13.30 38.05 8.68
N THR A 548 -13.39 37.56 9.92
CA THR A 548 -12.99 38.29 11.14
C THR A 548 -11.53 38.05 11.52
N ASN A 549 -10.70 37.52 10.59
CA ASN A 549 -9.29 37.21 10.77
C ASN A 549 -9.01 36.17 11.87
N THR A 550 -9.97 35.29 12.16
CA THR A 550 -9.82 34.22 13.16
C THR A 550 -9.34 32.94 12.48
N PRO A 551 -8.33 32.22 13.02
CA PRO A 551 -7.90 30.93 12.47
C PRO A 551 -9.05 29.90 12.53
N ILE A 552 -9.29 29.21 11.43
CA ILE A 552 -10.35 28.20 11.31
C ILE A 552 -9.84 26.96 10.58
N ILE A 553 -10.40 25.80 10.91
CA ILE A 553 -10.11 24.52 10.28
C ILE A 553 -11.42 23.74 10.06
N GLU A 554 -11.54 23.08 8.92
CA GLU A 554 -12.70 22.25 8.59
C GLU A 554 -12.52 20.85 9.21
N ALA A 555 -13.62 20.28 9.71
CA ALA A 555 -13.67 18.90 10.17
C ALA A 555 -13.30 17.95 9.02
N GLN A 556 -12.42 16.98 9.30
CA GLN A 556 -11.94 16.02 8.32
C GLN A 556 -11.09 14.91 8.95
N HIS A 557 -10.97 13.81 8.21
CA HIS A 557 -10.06 12.72 8.51
C HIS A 557 -9.13 12.52 7.31
N ILE A 558 -7.82 12.53 7.54
CA ILE A 558 -6.79 12.37 6.51
C ILE A 558 -5.88 11.22 6.93
N ASP A 559 -5.73 10.22 6.06
CA ASP A 559 -4.67 9.21 6.12
C ASP A 559 -3.72 9.46 4.95
N ASP A 560 -2.43 9.67 5.24
CA ASP A 560 -1.47 10.09 4.21
C ASP A 560 -0.11 9.40 4.37
N LYS A 561 0.56 9.17 3.24
CA LYS A 561 1.88 8.52 3.15
C LYS A 561 2.59 8.87 1.83
N PRO A 562 3.94 8.88 1.80
CA PRO A 562 4.67 9.11 0.56
C PRO A 562 4.54 7.93 -0.42
N ARG A 563 4.52 8.23 -1.71
CA ARG A 563 4.66 7.25 -2.80
C ARG A 563 6.08 6.73 -2.95
N TYR A 564 7.08 7.59 -2.84
CA TYR A 564 8.50 7.24 -2.92
C TYR A 564 9.26 7.71 -1.67
N LEU A 565 10.25 6.93 -1.24
CA LEU A 565 11.04 7.21 -0.05
C LEU A 565 12.14 8.25 -0.29
N HIS A 566 12.67 8.34 -1.51
CA HIS A 566 13.73 9.28 -1.88
C HIS A 566 13.16 10.53 -2.57
N ARG A 567 13.07 11.66 -1.85
CA ARG A 567 12.48 12.91 -2.39
C ARG A 567 13.44 14.07 -2.17
N GLY A 568 14.36 14.21 -3.12
CA GLY A 568 15.51 15.10 -2.99
C GLY A 568 15.37 16.46 -3.65
N PHE A 569 16.20 17.39 -3.19
CA PHE A 569 16.49 18.63 -3.89
C PHE A 569 18.00 18.87 -3.84
N LEU A 570 18.64 18.94 -5.00
CA LEU A 570 20.06 19.27 -5.17
C LEU A 570 20.30 20.78 -5.16
N ILE A 571 21.28 21.20 -4.34
CA ILE A 571 21.90 22.53 -4.39
C ILE A 571 23.40 22.42 -4.69
N ASP A 572 23.90 23.32 -5.51
CA ASP A 572 25.31 23.47 -5.85
C ASP A 572 25.90 24.68 -5.11
N THR A 573 26.89 24.41 -4.27
CA THR A 573 27.60 25.45 -3.49
C THR A 573 29.04 25.68 -3.96
N SER A 574 29.43 25.08 -5.08
CA SER A 574 30.77 25.22 -5.65
C SER A 574 30.83 26.27 -6.75
N ARG A 575 29.87 26.26 -7.69
CA ARG A 575 29.84 27.24 -8.79
C ARG A 575 29.65 28.65 -8.23
N HIS A 576 28.76 28.80 -7.26
CA HIS A 576 28.71 29.97 -6.38
C HIS A 576 28.58 29.50 -4.92
N TYR A 577 29.26 30.18 -4.02
CA TYR A 577 29.11 29.93 -2.59
C TYR A 577 27.72 30.39 -2.13
N LEU A 578 27.01 29.55 -1.35
CA LEU A 578 25.76 29.93 -0.72
C LEU A 578 25.98 30.13 0.78
N ASP A 579 25.65 31.30 1.32
CA ASP A 579 25.78 31.47 2.78
C ASP A 579 24.83 30.54 3.56
N LEU A 580 25.17 30.30 4.82
CA LEU A 580 24.35 29.44 5.69
C LEU A 580 22.91 29.92 5.81
N GLN A 581 22.69 31.23 5.79
CA GLN A 581 21.34 31.75 5.88
C GLN A 581 20.55 31.35 4.64
N HIS A 582 21.11 31.35 3.43
CA HIS A 582 20.45 30.94 2.20
C HIS A 582 20.28 29.43 2.09
N ILE A 583 21.20 28.62 2.62
CA ILE A 583 21.01 27.16 2.73
C ILE A 583 19.88 26.86 3.73
N PHE A 584 19.93 27.48 4.91
CA PHE A 584 18.81 27.43 5.84
C PHE A 584 17.57 27.97 5.16
N GLN A 585 17.65 28.98 4.28
CA GLN A 585 16.51 29.50 3.56
C GLN A 585 15.98 28.59 2.46
N PHE A 586 16.83 27.79 1.89
CA PHE A 586 16.44 26.87 0.86
C PHE A 586 15.70 25.67 1.47
N VAL A 587 16.23 25.18 2.58
CA VAL A 587 15.52 24.30 3.50
C VAL A 587 14.31 25.05 4.11
N VAL A 588 14.40 26.39 4.29
CA VAL A 588 13.50 27.30 5.06
C VAL A 588 13.43 28.78 4.62
N CYS A 589 12.70 29.10 3.55
CA CYS A 589 12.51 30.46 3.01
C CYS A 589 12.45 31.59 4.08
N SER A 590 13.29 32.62 3.95
CA SER A 590 13.20 33.83 4.77
C SER A 590 13.36 35.05 3.89
N ALA A 591 12.25 35.53 3.35
CA ALA A 591 12.19 36.88 2.84
C ALA A 591 12.11 37.88 4.01
N GLN A 592 13.23 38.12 4.71
CA GLN A 592 13.65 39.43 5.27
C GLN A 592 14.95 39.33 6.11
N PRO A 593 15.87 40.33 6.06
CA PRO A 593 17.22 40.21 6.63
C PRO A 593 17.36 40.54 8.13
N THR A 594 16.29 40.85 8.87
CA THR A 594 16.41 41.48 10.21
C THR A 594 15.71 40.74 11.37
N CYS A 595 15.31 39.48 11.23
CA CYS A 595 14.71 38.75 12.35
C CYS A 595 15.08 37.27 12.37
N ILE A 596 16.18 36.94 13.05
CA ILE A 596 16.53 35.56 13.47
C ILE A 596 15.52 34.97 14.48
N ILE A 597 14.47 35.71 14.86
CA ILE A 597 13.50 35.28 15.88
C ILE A 597 12.08 35.06 15.33
N PHE A 598 11.74 35.49 14.10
CA PHE A 598 10.32 35.58 13.70
C PHE A 598 9.93 35.21 12.25
N SER A 599 10.77 34.50 11.46
CA SER A 599 10.41 34.11 10.09
C SER A 599 10.68 32.62 9.80
N ASN A 600 9.70 31.76 10.13
CA ASN A 600 9.73 30.30 9.93
C ASN A 600 8.98 29.87 8.64
N LYS A 601 9.53 30.03 7.42
CA LYS A 601 8.90 29.47 6.19
C LYS A 601 9.69 28.27 5.71
N ASP A 602 9.22 27.03 5.84
CA ASP A 602 10.05 25.83 5.55
C ASP A 602 9.87 25.35 4.10
N ALA A 603 10.66 25.76 3.10
CA ALA A 603 10.27 25.47 1.70
C ALA A 603 10.27 23.96 1.34
N MET A 604 11.32 23.21 1.72
CA MET A 604 11.36 21.75 1.50
C MET A 604 10.40 20.98 2.42
N ALA A 605 10.32 21.35 3.70
CA ALA A 605 9.44 20.67 4.65
C ALA A 605 7.96 20.95 4.36
N MET A 606 7.61 22.16 3.90
CA MET A 606 6.24 22.53 3.49
C MET A 606 5.71 21.65 2.35
N VAL A 607 6.62 21.17 1.49
CA VAL A 607 6.29 20.29 0.37
C VAL A 607 6.64 18.83 0.64
N LYS A 608 7.02 18.47 1.87
CA LYS A 608 7.34 17.10 2.30
C LYS A 608 8.51 16.44 1.55
N MET A 609 9.46 17.23 1.06
CA MET A 609 10.76 16.72 0.60
C MET A 609 11.63 16.34 1.80
N ASN A 610 12.41 15.28 1.66
CA ASN A 610 13.12 14.66 2.78
C ASN A 610 14.63 14.47 2.55
N ILE A 611 15.18 14.88 1.41
CA ILE A 611 16.63 14.80 1.13
C ILE A 611 17.15 16.13 0.60
N LEU A 612 18.14 16.69 1.27
CA LEU A 612 19.00 17.75 0.73
C LEU A 612 20.21 17.07 0.10
N HIS A 613 20.26 17.09 -1.23
CA HIS A 613 21.44 16.66 -1.96
C HIS A 613 22.40 17.85 -2.05
N TRP A 614 23.46 17.81 -1.28
CA TRP A 614 24.40 18.91 -1.17
C TRP A 614 25.62 18.64 -2.05
N HIS A 615 25.59 19.20 -3.25
CA HIS A 615 26.73 19.27 -4.16
C HIS A 615 27.71 20.34 -3.66
N ILE A 616 28.59 19.90 -2.75
CA ILE A 616 29.35 20.82 -1.87
C ILE A 616 30.61 21.37 -2.52
N VAL A 617 31.20 20.64 -3.49
CA VAL A 617 32.44 20.98 -4.19
C VAL A 617 32.34 20.58 -5.67
N ASP A 618 33.06 21.28 -6.55
CA ASP A 618 33.12 21.05 -8.01
C ASP A 618 34.39 21.73 -8.59
N GLU A 619 34.56 21.84 -9.90
CA GLU A 619 35.71 22.38 -10.62
C GLU A 619 36.12 23.78 -10.12
N THR A 620 35.14 24.65 -9.83
CA THR A 620 35.34 26.08 -9.58
C THR A 620 35.83 26.38 -8.16
N SER A 621 35.24 25.76 -7.13
CA SER A 621 35.62 26.04 -5.75
C SER A 621 35.51 24.83 -4.81
N PHE A 622 36.28 24.87 -3.72
CA PHE A 622 36.24 23.88 -2.64
C PHE A 622 35.90 24.57 -1.30
N PRO A 623 34.62 24.85 -1.01
CA PRO A 623 34.25 25.56 0.22
C PRO A 623 34.24 24.66 1.46
N TYR A 624 34.22 23.32 1.35
CA TYR A 624 34.21 22.43 2.51
C TYR A 624 35.54 22.46 3.29
N SER A 625 35.51 22.83 4.58
CA SER A 625 36.70 22.86 5.43
C SER A 625 37.05 21.48 5.98
N SER A 626 37.90 20.74 5.28
CA SER A 626 38.39 19.45 5.76
C SER A 626 39.42 19.60 6.88
N TYR A 627 39.27 18.82 7.96
CA TYR A 627 40.28 18.80 9.03
C TYR A 627 41.46 17.87 8.71
N THR A 628 41.27 16.87 7.86
CA THR A 628 42.30 15.97 7.37
C THR A 628 43.10 16.60 6.23
N PHE A 629 42.44 17.38 5.37
CA PHE A 629 43.05 18.06 4.23
C PHE A 629 42.75 19.57 4.20
N PRO A 630 43.29 20.37 5.15
CA PRO A 630 42.96 21.80 5.25
C PRO A 630 43.33 22.63 4.02
N GLU A 631 44.30 22.18 3.23
CA GLU A 631 44.77 22.90 2.04
C GLU A 631 43.75 22.86 0.89
N LEU A 632 42.78 21.95 0.91
CA LEU A 632 41.68 21.92 -0.08
C LEU A 632 40.88 23.22 0.00
N ALA A 633 40.37 23.60 1.17
CA ALA A 633 39.62 24.85 1.33
C ALA A 633 40.51 26.09 1.22
N ARG A 634 41.69 26.08 1.86
CA ARG A 634 42.59 27.25 1.89
C ARG A 634 43.06 27.72 0.52
N LYS A 635 43.17 26.81 -0.44
CA LYS A 635 43.61 27.13 -1.81
C LYS A 635 42.52 26.93 -2.86
N GLY A 636 41.52 26.10 -2.57
CA GLY A 636 40.44 25.74 -3.47
C GLY A 636 39.19 26.62 -3.35
N ALA A 637 38.89 27.19 -2.19
CA ALA A 637 37.74 28.08 -2.01
C ALA A 637 37.92 29.42 -2.76
N TYR A 638 36.82 30.12 -3.02
CA TYR A 638 36.86 31.47 -3.59
C TYR A 638 37.60 32.46 -2.69
N ASP A 639 37.37 32.35 -1.38
CA ASP A 639 38.10 33.06 -0.34
C ASP A 639 38.32 32.09 0.84
N PRO A 640 39.55 31.97 1.37
CA PRO A 640 39.90 30.97 2.39
C PRO A 640 39.30 31.25 3.78
N GLU A 641 38.70 32.42 4.00
CA GLU A 641 38.06 32.79 5.27
C GLU A 641 36.56 33.07 5.09
N ALA A 642 36.17 33.82 4.05
CA ALA A 642 34.80 34.28 3.87
C ALA A 642 33.88 33.25 3.20
N TYR A 643 34.40 32.41 2.31
CA TYR A 643 33.61 31.51 1.46
C TYR A 643 33.95 30.05 1.73
N VAL A 644 33.87 29.68 3.00
CA VAL A 644 34.19 28.34 3.51
C VAL A 644 33.07 27.87 4.44
N TYR A 645 32.73 26.59 4.38
CA TYR A 645 31.90 25.90 5.36
C TYR A 645 32.78 25.24 6.40
N THR A 646 32.79 25.80 7.61
CA THR A 646 33.50 25.19 8.73
C THR A 646 32.80 23.93 9.23
N GLN A 647 33.50 23.14 10.05
CA GLN A 647 32.90 21.96 10.69
C GLN A 647 31.70 22.31 11.58
N ASP A 648 31.64 23.52 12.15
CA ASP A 648 30.47 23.98 12.90
C ASP A 648 29.31 24.32 11.96
N ASP A 649 29.60 24.98 10.84
CA ASP A 649 28.59 25.32 9.83
C ASP A 649 27.90 24.07 9.27
N VAL A 650 28.68 23.05 8.92
CA VAL A 650 28.15 21.76 8.45
C VAL A 650 27.27 21.11 9.53
N LYS A 651 27.73 21.05 10.79
CA LYS A 651 26.92 20.51 11.91
C LYS A 651 25.61 21.27 12.10
N ARG A 652 25.63 22.59 11.93
CA ARG A 652 24.42 23.42 12.01
C ARG A 652 23.43 23.07 10.90
N VAL A 653 23.89 22.90 9.66
CA VAL A 653 23.04 22.43 8.53
C VAL A 653 22.46 21.05 8.83
N LEU A 654 23.29 20.09 9.25
CA LEU A 654 22.86 18.73 9.56
C LEU A 654 21.78 18.70 10.64
N ASN A 655 22.00 19.38 11.77
CA ASN A 655 21.01 19.42 12.84
C ASN A 655 19.73 20.18 12.42
N TYR A 656 19.86 21.21 11.59
CA TYR A 656 18.72 21.96 11.10
C TYR A 656 17.80 21.13 10.19
N CYS A 657 18.38 20.33 9.30
CA CYS A 657 17.67 19.37 8.45
C CYS A 657 17.05 18.23 9.29
N ARG A 658 17.80 17.71 10.27
CA ARG A 658 17.36 16.65 11.20
C ARG A 658 16.06 17.01 11.92
N LEU A 659 15.95 18.23 12.45
CA LEU A 659 14.75 18.73 13.15
C LEU A 659 13.50 18.86 12.25
N ARG A 660 13.64 18.60 10.95
CA ARG A 660 12.59 18.61 9.92
C ARG A 660 12.43 17.26 9.22
N GLY A 661 13.13 16.22 9.67
CA GLY A 661 13.11 14.92 8.99
C GLY A 661 13.77 14.94 7.62
N ILE A 662 14.66 15.90 7.37
CA ILE A 662 15.41 16.02 6.12
C ILE A 662 16.79 15.40 6.33
N ARG A 663 17.10 14.44 5.46
CA ARG A 663 18.39 13.78 5.29
C ARG A 663 19.33 14.67 4.50
N VAL A 664 20.63 14.59 4.76
CA VAL A 664 21.64 15.37 4.01
C VAL A 664 22.58 14.39 3.34
N MET A 665 22.51 14.34 2.01
CA MET A 665 23.40 13.54 1.17
C MET A 665 24.50 14.46 0.67
N SER A 666 25.73 14.25 1.13
CA SER A 666 26.88 14.98 0.61
C SER A 666 27.34 14.38 -0.72
N GLU A 667 27.66 15.25 -1.67
CA GLU A 667 28.34 14.88 -2.90
C GLU A 667 29.74 15.47 -2.95
N PHE A 668 30.72 14.59 -3.14
CA PHE A 668 32.11 14.94 -3.45
C PHE A 668 32.45 14.28 -4.77
N ASP A 669 32.09 14.95 -5.86
CA ASP A 669 32.21 14.38 -7.20
C ASP A 669 33.68 14.17 -7.60
N THR A 670 33.97 12.96 -8.07
CA THR A 670 35.24 12.53 -8.63
C THR A 670 35.01 11.44 -9.68
N PRO A 671 35.90 11.24 -10.68
CA PRO A 671 37.18 11.91 -10.89
C PRO A 671 37.08 13.21 -11.71
N GLY A 672 35.93 13.48 -12.34
CA GLY A 672 35.61 14.75 -12.99
C GLY A 672 35.53 15.90 -11.99
N HIS A 673 35.22 17.13 -12.45
CA HIS A 673 34.87 18.26 -11.59
C HIS A 673 35.80 18.55 -10.38
N THR A 674 37.11 18.26 -10.51
CA THR A 674 38.05 18.26 -9.36
C THR A 674 39.19 19.27 -9.49
N LYS A 675 39.16 20.18 -10.46
CA LYS A 675 40.26 21.11 -10.72
C LYS A 675 40.66 21.97 -9.51
N CYS A 676 39.71 22.40 -8.68
CA CYS A 676 40.01 23.17 -7.47
C CYS A 676 40.79 22.35 -6.42
N TRP A 677 40.68 21.02 -6.43
CA TRP A 677 41.35 20.11 -5.50
C TRP A 677 42.87 20.12 -5.74
N GLY A 678 43.28 20.21 -7.02
CA GLY A 678 44.67 20.29 -7.45
C GLY A 678 45.40 21.57 -6.99
N LYS A 679 44.68 22.62 -6.57
CA LYS A 679 45.33 23.81 -5.98
C LYS A 679 45.93 23.49 -4.60
N GLY A 680 45.27 22.61 -3.84
CA GLY A 680 45.73 22.12 -2.54
C GLY A 680 46.75 20.98 -2.68
N TYR A 681 46.43 20.02 -3.55
CA TYR A 681 47.16 18.77 -3.72
C TYR A 681 47.37 18.48 -5.22
N PRO A 682 48.37 19.12 -5.88
CA PRO A 682 48.60 18.98 -7.31
C PRO A 682 48.78 17.54 -7.79
N ASP A 683 49.50 16.71 -7.01
CA ASP A 683 49.81 15.31 -7.33
C ASP A 683 48.56 14.40 -7.36
N LEU A 684 47.39 14.90 -6.94
CA LEU A 684 46.12 14.17 -7.01
C LEU A 684 45.54 14.15 -8.43
N LEU A 685 45.78 15.19 -9.23
CA LEU A 685 45.22 15.34 -10.57
C LEU A 685 46.22 14.87 -11.63
N THR A 686 45.71 14.40 -12.77
CA THR A 686 46.57 13.99 -13.88
C THR A 686 47.18 15.19 -14.58
N GLU A 687 48.50 15.20 -14.76
CA GLU A 687 49.20 16.18 -15.59
C GLU A 687 48.95 15.90 -17.08
N CYS A 688 48.50 16.91 -17.82
CA CYS A 688 48.22 16.78 -19.25
C CYS A 688 49.48 17.01 -20.09
N TYR A 689 49.55 16.34 -21.24
CA TYR A 689 50.68 16.41 -22.16
C TYR A 689 50.25 16.95 -23.52
N SER A 690 51.13 17.74 -24.12
CA SER A 690 51.04 18.17 -25.51
C SER A 690 52.39 18.00 -26.17
N GLU A 691 52.43 17.40 -27.36
CA GLU A 691 53.67 17.15 -28.11
C GLU A 691 54.75 16.39 -27.29
N GLY A 692 54.33 15.47 -26.43
CA GLY A 692 55.23 14.63 -25.62
C GLY A 692 55.87 15.33 -24.41
N LYS A 693 55.37 16.51 -24.02
CA LYS A 693 55.79 17.24 -22.81
C LYS A 693 54.60 17.65 -21.96
N PRO A 694 54.76 17.79 -20.63
CA PRO A 694 53.77 18.42 -19.78
C PRO A 694 53.39 19.80 -20.29
N ASP A 695 52.10 20.06 -20.44
CA ASP A 695 51.58 21.36 -20.90
C ASP A 695 51.19 22.30 -19.74
N GLY A 696 51.35 21.84 -18.51
CA GLY A 696 51.06 22.57 -17.27
C GLY A 696 49.58 22.60 -16.88
N ARG A 697 48.68 21.97 -17.65
CA ARG A 697 47.27 21.79 -17.28
C ARG A 697 47.10 20.52 -16.46
N LEU A 698 46.14 20.56 -15.54
CA LEU A 698 45.69 19.40 -14.77
C LEU A 698 44.31 18.97 -15.26
N GLY A 699 44.13 17.67 -15.41
CA GLY A 699 42.89 17.02 -15.81
C GLY A 699 42.13 16.40 -14.63
N PRO A 700 41.36 15.33 -14.87
CA PRO A 700 40.67 14.58 -13.82
C PRO A 700 41.65 14.01 -12.78
N VAL A 701 41.11 13.54 -11.64
CA VAL A 701 41.87 12.79 -10.63
C VAL A 701 42.66 11.65 -11.30
N ASN A 702 43.91 11.44 -10.88
CA ASN A 702 44.77 10.41 -11.43
C ASN A 702 44.43 9.03 -10.82
N PRO A 703 43.83 8.10 -11.56
CA PRO A 703 43.35 6.84 -11.00
C PRO A 703 44.43 5.74 -10.93
N THR A 704 45.66 6.01 -11.39
CA THR A 704 46.71 4.99 -11.55
C THR A 704 47.64 4.89 -10.34
N THR A 705 47.54 5.83 -9.38
CA THR A 705 48.44 5.90 -8.23
C THR A 705 47.77 5.44 -6.94
N ASN A 706 48.53 4.76 -6.07
CA ASN A 706 48.05 4.41 -4.73
C ASN A 706 47.82 5.65 -3.85
N TYR A 707 48.57 6.73 -4.09
CA TYR A 707 48.40 8.01 -3.38
C TYR A 707 46.96 8.52 -3.49
N THR A 708 46.35 8.42 -4.67
CA THR A 708 44.95 8.79 -4.90
C THR A 708 43.99 8.03 -3.99
N TYR A 709 44.11 6.70 -3.93
CA TYR A 709 43.21 5.87 -3.14
C TYR A 709 43.43 6.04 -1.62
N ASP A 710 44.67 6.26 -1.18
CA ASP A 710 44.98 6.61 0.22
C ASP A 710 44.40 7.97 0.61
N PHE A 711 44.44 8.94 -0.31
CA PHE A 711 43.82 10.26 -0.13
C PHE A 711 42.30 10.14 -0.03
N MET A 712 41.68 9.46 -1.00
CA MET A 712 40.22 9.29 -1.06
C MET A 712 39.69 8.52 0.15
N TRP A 713 40.39 7.48 0.60
CA TRP A 713 40.00 6.73 1.80
C TRP A 713 39.96 7.63 3.04
N LYS A 714 40.99 8.45 3.26
CA LYS A 714 41.04 9.39 4.40
C LYS A 714 39.95 10.46 4.33
N LEU A 715 39.67 10.97 3.12
CA LEU A 715 38.61 11.96 2.93
C LEU A 715 37.24 11.33 3.20
N LEU A 716 36.97 10.14 2.67
CA LEU A 716 35.73 9.40 2.91
C LEU A 716 35.55 9.02 4.39
N ASP A 717 36.63 8.66 5.08
CA ASP A 717 36.60 8.38 6.52
C ASP A 717 36.19 9.61 7.33
N GLU A 718 36.72 10.78 6.97
CA GLU A 718 36.30 12.06 7.55
C GLU A 718 34.84 12.39 7.22
N VAL A 719 34.46 12.34 5.94
CA VAL A 719 33.09 12.68 5.49
C VAL A 719 32.07 11.81 6.22
N LYS A 720 32.35 10.51 6.36
CA LYS A 720 31.49 9.57 7.09
C LYS A 720 31.41 9.84 8.59
N ALA A 721 32.43 10.45 9.19
CA ALA A 721 32.39 10.89 10.58
C ALA A 721 31.60 12.19 10.76
N VAL A 722 31.58 13.06 9.73
CA VAL A 722 30.88 14.35 9.75
C VAL A 722 29.41 14.20 9.41
N PHE A 723 29.08 13.43 8.37
CA PHE A 723 27.73 13.23 7.87
C PHE A 723 27.11 11.96 8.48
N PRO A 724 26.02 12.09 9.27
CA PRO A 724 25.44 10.98 10.01
C PRO A 724 24.55 10.06 9.16
N ASP A 725 24.18 10.47 7.95
CA ASP A 725 23.41 9.61 7.03
C ASP A 725 24.26 8.43 6.54
N ASN A 726 23.61 7.40 6.02
CA ASN A 726 24.26 6.26 5.37
C ASN A 726 24.25 6.41 3.83
N MET A 727 24.18 7.63 3.31
CA MET A 727 24.25 7.94 1.89
C MET A 727 25.42 8.86 1.58
N ILE A 728 26.10 8.59 0.47
CA ILE A 728 27.09 9.50 -0.10
C ILE A 728 26.97 9.45 -1.62
N HIS A 729 27.02 10.62 -2.27
CA HIS A 729 27.11 10.71 -3.71
C HIS A 729 28.59 10.82 -4.10
N LEU A 730 29.05 9.88 -4.92
CA LEU A 730 30.44 9.83 -5.40
C LEU A 730 30.62 10.59 -6.73
N GLY A 731 29.51 11.06 -7.32
CA GLY A 731 29.48 11.76 -8.59
C GLY A 731 29.75 10.82 -9.77
N GLY A 732 30.77 11.13 -10.56
CA GLY A 732 31.24 10.33 -11.69
C GLY A 732 30.67 10.75 -13.04
N ASP A 733 30.13 11.96 -13.16
CA ASP A 733 29.62 12.54 -14.40
C ASP A 733 30.70 13.25 -15.24
N GLU A 734 30.39 13.45 -16.51
CA GLU A 734 31.09 14.30 -17.48
C GLU A 734 32.64 14.22 -17.54
N VAL A 735 33.22 13.04 -17.24
CA VAL A 735 34.69 12.87 -17.23
C VAL A 735 35.30 13.02 -18.62
N SER A 736 36.19 14.01 -18.79
CA SER A 736 36.98 14.15 -20.03
C SER A 736 38.21 13.24 -20.04
N PHE A 737 38.26 12.31 -21.00
CA PHE A 737 39.38 11.36 -21.13
C PHE A 737 40.61 11.94 -21.85
N THR A 738 40.52 13.16 -22.39
CA THR A 738 41.59 13.75 -23.23
C THR A 738 42.93 13.89 -22.50
N CYS A 739 42.91 14.31 -21.24
CA CYS A 739 44.12 14.46 -20.43
C CYS A 739 44.72 13.10 -20.06
N TRP A 740 43.89 12.13 -19.66
CA TRP A 740 44.33 10.75 -19.43
C TRP A 740 44.97 10.15 -20.67
N ALA A 741 44.35 10.34 -21.84
CA ALA A 741 44.88 9.85 -23.11
C ALA A 741 46.19 10.50 -23.53
N SER A 742 46.49 11.70 -23.03
CA SER A 742 47.76 12.37 -23.29
C SER A 742 48.90 11.92 -22.39
N ASN A 743 48.60 11.42 -21.18
CA ASN A 743 49.59 11.18 -20.13
C ASN A 743 50.29 9.81 -20.31
N PRO A 744 51.64 9.76 -20.42
CA PRO A 744 52.37 8.50 -20.63
C PRO A 744 52.23 7.47 -19.51
N ASP A 745 52.15 7.91 -18.24
CA ASP A 745 52.01 7.01 -17.09
C ASP A 745 50.61 6.38 -17.07
N VAL A 746 49.59 7.15 -17.48
CA VAL A 746 48.23 6.62 -17.64
C VAL A 746 48.18 5.63 -18.81
N GLN A 747 48.80 5.93 -19.95
CA GLN A 747 48.89 4.99 -21.07
C GLN A 747 49.58 3.68 -20.67
N ALA A 748 50.69 3.75 -19.92
CA ALA A 748 51.38 2.56 -19.41
C ALA A 748 50.46 1.72 -18.49
N PHE A 749 49.66 2.37 -17.64
CA PHE A 749 48.68 1.69 -16.81
C PHE A 749 47.54 1.06 -17.62
N MET A 750 47.07 1.74 -18.69
CA MET A 750 46.06 1.20 -19.60
C MET A 750 46.55 -0.08 -20.30
N GLU A 751 47.84 -0.13 -20.67
CA GLU A 751 48.49 -1.33 -21.21
C GLU A 751 48.60 -2.44 -20.16
N GLU A 752 49.04 -2.12 -18.94
CA GLU A 752 49.15 -3.07 -17.82
C GLU A 752 47.80 -3.73 -17.50
N MET A 753 46.75 -2.92 -17.39
CA MET A 753 45.40 -3.37 -17.09
C MET A 753 44.65 -3.94 -18.30
N LYS A 754 45.25 -3.88 -19.50
CA LYS A 754 44.68 -4.35 -20.77
C LYS A 754 43.34 -3.67 -21.11
N PHE A 755 43.20 -2.39 -20.76
CA PHE A 755 42.01 -1.60 -21.08
C PHE A 755 42.01 -1.14 -22.55
N GLY A 756 43.16 -1.12 -23.21
CA GLY A 756 43.31 -0.62 -24.58
C GLY A 756 43.13 0.89 -24.64
N ASP A 757 42.46 1.40 -25.68
CA ASP A 757 42.16 2.84 -25.83
C ASP A 757 40.81 3.24 -25.19
N ASP A 758 40.21 2.36 -24.40
CA ASP A 758 38.89 2.55 -23.79
C ASP A 758 38.99 3.09 -22.35
N TYR A 759 39.13 4.41 -22.24
CA TYR A 759 39.28 5.12 -20.97
C TYR A 759 38.01 5.09 -20.09
N SER A 760 36.87 4.68 -20.63
CA SER A 760 35.64 4.47 -19.84
C SER A 760 35.81 3.32 -18.82
N LYS A 761 36.64 2.33 -19.15
CA LYS A 761 37.06 1.27 -18.22
C LYS A 761 37.94 1.77 -17.10
N LEU A 762 38.80 2.76 -17.38
CA LEU A 762 39.64 3.39 -16.36
C LEU A 762 38.81 4.20 -15.36
N GLN A 763 37.80 4.93 -15.85
CA GLN A 763 36.82 5.59 -14.99
C GLN A 763 36.06 4.58 -14.15
N SER A 764 35.58 3.49 -14.77
CA SER A 764 34.88 2.42 -14.06
C SER A 764 35.75 1.87 -12.94
N TYR A 765 36.99 1.46 -13.25
CA TYR A 765 37.99 0.99 -12.28
C TYR A 765 38.17 1.92 -11.08
N TYR A 766 38.25 3.22 -11.33
CA TYR A 766 38.38 4.22 -10.27
C TYR A 766 37.15 4.25 -9.35
N ILE A 767 35.93 4.27 -9.92
CA ILE A 767 34.69 4.32 -9.15
C ILE A 767 34.44 3.02 -8.39
N GLU A 768 34.79 1.84 -8.93
CA GLU A 768 34.66 0.56 -8.18
C GLU A 768 35.52 0.61 -6.92
N ARG A 769 36.77 1.03 -7.05
CA ARG A 769 37.68 1.18 -5.91
C ARG A 769 37.19 2.22 -4.92
N LEU A 770 36.69 3.34 -5.40
CA LEU A 770 36.15 4.39 -4.52
C LEU A 770 34.95 3.88 -3.71
N SER A 771 34.06 3.11 -4.34
CA SER A 771 32.94 2.46 -3.67
C SER A 771 33.40 1.47 -2.61
N GLU A 772 34.36 0.60 -2.91
CA GLU A 772 34.95 -0.30 -1.92
C GLU A 772 35.53 0.43 -0.72
N LEU A 773 36.20 1.58 -0.96
CA LEU A 773 36.74 2.42 0.10
C LEU A 773 35.63 3.05 0.94
N ALA A 774 34.54 3.52 0.32
CA ALA A 774 33.38 4.07 1.03
C ALA A 774 32.73 3.04 1.95
N GLN A 775 32.68 1.77 1.53
CA GLN A 775 32.21 0.66 2.37
C GLN A 775 33.13 0.37 3.55
N LYS A 776 34.45 0.43 3.35
CA LYS A 776 35.46 0.17 4.39
C LYS A 776 35.65 1.33 5.39
N ALA A 777 35.44 2.57 4.94
CA ALA A 777 35.61 3.78 5.75
C ALA A 777 34.70 3.79 7.01
N GLY A 778 34.96 4.68 7.97
CA GLY A 778 34.10 4.95 9.14
C GLY A 778 33.78 3.72 9.97
N GLY A 779 34.77 2.86 10.20
CA GLY A 779 34.66 1.67 11.06
C GLY A 779 33.75 0.55 10.52
N GLY A 780 33.51 0.48 9.21
CA GLY A 780 32.72 -0.59 8.58
C GLY A 780 31.20 -0.40 8.67
N ARG A 781 30.71 0.80 8.98
CA ARG A 781 29.28 1.13 8.89
C ARG A 781 28.80 0.98 7.44
N PRO A 782 27.70 0.26 7.13
CA PRO A 782 27.21 0.14 5.75
C PRO A 782 26.89 1.52 5.15
N MET A 783 27.30 1.75 3.90
CA MET A 783 27.05 3.00 3.18
C MET A 783 26.38 2.69 1.84
N THR A 784 25.32 3.40 1.51
CA THR A 784 24.71 3.39 0.19
C THR A 784 25.38 4.45 -0.66
N THR A 785 26.05 4.05 -1.73
CA THR A 785 26.75 4.97 -2.63
C THR A 785 25.85 5.36 -3.80
N PHE A 786 25.74 6.64 -4.09
CA PHE A 786 25.04 7.18 -5.26
C PHE A 786 26.06 7.59 -6.31
N VAL A 787 25.73 7.38 -7.58
CA VAL A 787 26.56 7.75 -8.73
C VAL A 787 25.68 8.30 -9.84
N TRP A 788 26.20 9.22 -10.64
CA TRP A 788 25.53 9.66 -11.86
C TRP A 788 25.51 8.55 -12.92
N GLN A 789 24.59 8.66 -13.87
CA GLN A 789 24.33 7.61 -14.86
C GLN A 789 25.54 7.18 -15.70
N GLU A 790 26.51 8.07 -15.92
CA GLU A 790 27.72 7.81 -16.70
C GLU A 790 28.46 6.57 -16.21
N VAL A 791 28.51 6.36 -14.89
CA VAL A 791 29.17 5.20 -14.30
C VAL A 791 28.54 3.91 -14.84
N PHE A 792 27.21 3.86 -14.90
CA PHE A 792 26.47 2.72 -15.45
C PHE A 792 26.62 2.64 -16.98
N ASP A 793 26.49 3.76 -17.69
CA ASP A 793 26.61 3.84 -19.15
C ASP A 793 27.97 3.34 -19.66
N HIS A 794 29.03 3.56 -18.89
CA HIS A 794 30.40 3.15 -19.20
C HIS A 794 30.73 1.69 -18.83
N GLY A 795 29.72 0.91 -18.45
CA GLY A 795 29.83 -0.54 -18.30
C GLY A 795 30.18 -1.02 -16.89
N PHE A 796 30.05 -0.17 -15.88
CA PHE A 796 30.09 -0.60 -14.48
C PHE A 796 28.87 -1.48 -14.16
N ARG A 797 29.09 -2.67 -13.59
CA ARG A 797 28.02 -3.68 -13.41
C ARG A 797 27.85 -4.19 -11.98
N ASP A 798 28.78 -3.93 -11.05
CA ASP A 798 28.57 -4.29 -9.64
C ASP A 798 27.78 -3.21 -8.89
N THR A 799 26.49 -3.13 -9.18
CA THR A 799 25.57 -2.14 -8.59
C THR A 799 24.94 -2.61 -7.29
N SER A 800 25.43 -3.71 -6.69
CA SER A 800 24.77 -4.37 -5.55
C SER A 800 24.57 -3.48 -4.31
N ASN A 801 25.41 -2.44 -4.14
CA ASN A 801 25.28 -1.42 -3.09
C ASN A 801 25.26 0.03 -3.65
N MET A 802 24.93 0.19 -4.94
CA MET A 802 24.88 1.49 -5.61
C MET A 802 23.48 1.89 -6.02
N VAL A 803 23.19 3.20 -5.94
CA VAL A 803 22.01 3.80 -6.55
C VAL A 803 22.45 4.64 -7.74
N ILE A 804 21.91 4.33 -8.91
CA ILE A 804 22.20 5.08 -10.14
C ILE A 804 21.23 6.26 -10.26
N HIS A 805 21.78 7.47 -10.38
CA HIS A 805 21.03 8.70 -10.54
C HIS A 805 21.00 9.12 -12.02
N VAL A 806 19.82 8.99 -12.64
CA VAL A 806 19.60 9.33 -14.05
C VAL A 806 19.27 10.81 -14.20
N TRP A 807 20.07 11.53 -14.99
CA TRP A 807 19.98 13.00 -15.10
C TRP A 807 19.89 13.51 -16.54
N LYS A 808 20.38 12.75 -17.52
CA LYS A 808 20.34 13.15 -18.94
C LYS A 808 18.91 13.10 -19.46
N ASN A 809 18.51 14.17 -20.15
CA ASN A 809 17.15 14.31 -20.67
C ASN A 809 16.87 13.40 -21.88
N GLU A 810 17.90 13.02 -22.63
CA GLU A 810 17.77 12.20 -23.83
C GLU A 810 17.47 10.74 -23.44
N ASP A 811 16.36 10.20 -23.96
CA ASP A 811 15.95 8.80 -23.79
C ASP A 811 15.95 8.28 -22.34
N TRP A 812 15.73 9.16 -21.35
CA TRP A 812 15.71 8.80 -19.92
C TRP A 812 14.79 7.63 -19.59
N LYS A 813 13.70 7.44 -20.35
CA LYS A 813 12.79 6.30 -20.18
C LYS A 813 13.46 4.97 -20.54
N GLU A 814 14.23 4.95 -21.62
CA GLU A 814 15.00 3.78 -22.04
C GLU A 814 16.19 3.58 -21.10
N GLU A 815 16.82 4.64 -20.61
CA GLU A 815 17.85 4.54 -19.56
C GLU A 815 17.31 3.90 -18.29
N MET A 816 16.18 4.41 -17.77
CA MET A 816 15.52 3.84 -16.60
C MET A 816 15.16 2.37 -16.81
N LYS A 817 14.70 1.99 -18.02
CA LYS A 817 14.47 0.59 -18.38
C LYS A 817 15.77 -0.21 -18.43
N ARG A 818 16.86 0.33 -18.96
CA ARG A 818 18.17 -0.34 -18.99
C ARG A 818 18.70 -0.62 -17.58
N ILE A 819 18.64 0.38 -16.70
CA ILE A 819 19.13 0.29 -15.32
C ILE A 819 18.29 -0.67 -14.48
N THR A 820 16.95 -0.55 -14.56
CA THR A 820 16.05 -1.40 -13.77
C THR A 820 15.71 -2.73 -14.45
N ALA A 821 16.13 -2.92 -15.70
CA ALA A 821 15.66 -3.97 -16.61
C ALA A 821 14.12 -4.00 -16.78
N ALA A 822 13.43 -2.85 -16.65
CA ALA A 822 11.99 -2.77 -16.43
C ALA A 822 11.12 -3.59 -17.40
N GLY A 823 10.39 -4.55 -16.83
CA GLY A 823 9.40 -5.41 -17.47
C GLY A 823 8.51 -6.16 -16.46
N THR A 824 8.89 -6.22 -15.18
CA THR A 824 8.14 -6.84 -14.08
C THR A 824 7.87 -5.88 -12.91
N PRO A 825 6.89 -6.16 -12.04
CA PRO A 825 6.62 -5.35 -10.84
C PRO A 825 7.82 -5.24 -9.88
N GLU A 826 8.66 -6.27 -9.79
CA GLU A 826 9.87 -6.29 -8.94
C GLU A 826 10.92 -5.30 -9.45
N GLN A 827 11.03 -5.16 -10.77
CA GLN A 827 11.96 -4.21 -11.40
C GLN A 827 11.48 -2.76 -11.24
N ILE A 828 10.17 -2.52 -11.29
CA ILE A 828 9.58 -1.21 -10.99
C ILE A 828 9.79 -0.84 -9.51
N ALA A 829 9.81 -1.82 -8.60
CA ALA A 829 10.06 -1.61 -7.18
C ALA A 829 11.51 -1.19 -6.86
N LEU A 830 12.45 -1.28 -7.81
CA LEU A 830 13.80 -0.73 -7.69
C LEU A 830 13.81 0.81 -7.73
N LEU A 831 12.76 1.45 -8.24
CA LEU A 831 12.65 2.90 -8.29
C LEU A 831 12.50 3.48 -6.88
N ARG A 832 13.55 4.14 -6.38
CA ARG A 832 13.57 4.72 -5.02
C ARG A 832 12.90 6.08 -4.91
N GLY A 833 12.83 6.85 -6.00
CA GLY A 833 12.23 8.18 -6.05
C GLY A 833 12.92 9.09 -7.07
N GLY A 834 13.16 10.36 -6.71
CA GLY A 834 13.80 11.32 -7.59
C GLY A 834 14.12 12.65 -6.91
N GLU A 835 14.78 13.54 -7.65
CA GLU A 835 15.24 14.83 -7.14
C GLU A 835 14.93 15.99 -8.09
N ALA A 836 14.70 17.17 -7.54
CA ALA A 836 14.80 18.43 -8.29
C ALA A 836 16.24 18.94 -8.22
N ALA A 837 16.83 19.39 -9.32
CA ALA A 837 18.21 19.87 -9.33
C ALA A 837 18.31 21.37 -9.60
N MET A 838 19.15 22.06 -8.83
CA MET A 838 19.52 23.47 -9.03
C MET A 838 21.04 23.63 -9.10
N TRP A 839 21.58 23.44 -10.31
CA TRP A 839 22.98 23.71 -10.60
C TRP A 839 23.30 25.22 -10.50
N GLY A 840 24.52 25.52 -10.07
CA GLY A 840 24.92 26.81 -9.56
C GLY A 840 25.51 27.77 -10.59
N GLU A 841 25.67 27.41 -11.87
CA GLU A 841 26.37 28.25 -12.87
C GLU A 841 25.73 29.64 -13.04
N TYR A 842 24.42 29.74 -12.83
CA TYR A 842 23.64 30.98 -12.93
C TYR A 842 22.77 31.23 -11.68
N VAL A 843 23.07 30.55 -10.58
CA VAL A 843 22.28 30.57 -9.35
C VAL A 843 23.19 30.84 -8.16
N ASP A 844 22.86 31.89 -7.42
CA ASP A 844 23.49 32.31 -6.18
C ASP A 844 22.41 32.74 -5.18
N GLU A 845 22.79 33.36 -4.07
CA GLU A 845 21.87 33.87 -3.06
C GLU A 845 20.80 34.82 -3.60
N THR A 846 21.08 35.54 -4.70
CA THR A 846 20.19 36.58 -5.24
C THR A 846 18.95 36.00 -5.92
N ASN A 847 19.04 34.76 -6.43
CA ASN A 847 17.97 34.18 -7.25
C ASN A 847 17.59 32.74 -6.88
N LEU A 848 18.32 32.06 -5.99
CA LEU A 848 18.07 30.67 -5.58
C LEU A 848 16.60 30.41 -5.20
N ILE A 849 16.05 31.20 -4.29
CA ILE A 849 14.70 30.96 -3.73
C ILE A 849 13.62 31.19 -4.80
N SER A 850 13.69 32.30 -5.53
CA SER A 850 12.69 32.66 -6.54
C SER A 850 12.71 31.74 -7.75
N ARG A 851 13.89 31.21 -8.09
CA ARG A 851 14.02 30.17 -9.11
C ARG A 851 13.48 28.85 -8.59
N SER A 852 13.71 28.48 -7.34
CA SER A 852 13.37 27.13 -6.86
C SER A 852 11.89 26.96 -6.56
N TRP A 853 11.24 27.96 -5.98
CA TRP A 853 9.87 27.85 -5.48
C TRP A 853 8.92 28.80 -6.22
N PRO A 854 7.74 28.32 -6.66
CA PRO A 854 7.10 27.03 -6.34
C PRO A 854 7.43 25.88 -7.32
N ARG A 855 8.41 26.03 -8.24
CA ARG A 855 8.70 24.99 -9.25
C ARG A 855 9.00 23.62 -8.64
N GLY A 856 9.80 23.58 -7.56
CA GLY A 856 10.11 22.35 -6.82
C GLY A 856 8.88 21.67 -6.18
N ALA A 857 7.82 22.43 -5.87
CA ALA A 857 6.61 21.86 -5.27
C ALA A 857 5.86 20.93 -6.23
N ALA A 858 5.97 21.16 -7.55
CA ALA A 858 5.40 20.26 -8.54
C ALA A 858 6.12 18.89 -8.56
N VAL A 859 7.45 18.89 -8.40
CA VAL A 859 8.24 17.67 -8.26
C VAL A 859 7.87 16.96 -6.94
N ALA A 860 7.74 17.72 -5.86
CA ALA A 860 7.37 17.18 -4.55
C ALA A 860 6.00 16.48 -4.56
N GLU A 861 4.95 17.09 -5.15
CA GLU A 861 3.63 16.45 -5.26
C GLU A 861 3.70 15.17 -6.10
N ARG A 862 4.48 15.15 -7.18
CA ARG A 862 4.66 13.94 -8.00
C ARG A 862 5.32 12.80 -7.22
N LEU A 863 6.26 13.12 -6.33
CA LEU A 863 7.01 12.14 -5.55
C LEU A 863 6.27 11.67 -4.28
N TRP A 864 5.34 12.47 -3.76
CA TRP A 864 4.50 12.14 -2.62
C TRP A 864 3.17 11.47 -3.01
N SER A 865 2.42 12.07 -3.95
CA SER A 865 1.03 11.70 -4.23
C SER A 865 0.90 10.51 -5.19
N SER A 866 -0.07 9.63 -4.90
CA SER A 866 -0.44 8.50 -5.75
C SER A 866 -1.54 8.84 -6.76
N GLY A 867 -1.75 7.98 -7.75
CA GLY A 867 -2.87 8.11 -8.71
C GLY A 867 -2.64 9.08 -9.87
N ARG A 868 -3.72 9.37 -10.61
CA ARG A 868 -3.74 10.34 -11.71
C ARG A 868 -3.87 11.73 -11.11
N LEU A 869 -2.84 12.56 -11.31
CA LEU A 869 -2.86 13.96 -10.89
C LEU A 869 -3.52 14.81 -11.97
N ASP A 870 -4.48 15.65 -11.57
CA ASP A 870 -5.20 16.56 -12.46
C ASP A 870 -4.61 17.99 -12.38
N TYR A 871 -4.30 18.57 -13.54
CA TYR A 871 -3.72 19.92 -13.62
C TYR A 871 -4.68 21.01 -13.16
N HIS A 872 -5.98 20.88 -13.45
CA HIS A 872 -7.00 21.86 -13.08
C HIS A 872 -7.25 21.89 -11.57
N GLU A 873 -7.00 20.78 -10.87
CA GLU A 873 -7.00 20.74 -9.40
C GLU A 873 -5.68 21.21 -8.79
N PHE A 874 -4.54 20.94 -9.44
CA PHE A 874 -3.22 21.31 -8.95
C PHE A 874 -2.94 22.82 -9.04
N GLY A 875 -3.27 23.45 -10.17
CA GLY A 875 -2.97 24.87 -10.42
C GLY A 875 -3.42 25.81 -9.28
N PRO A 876 -4.72 25.80 -8.90
CA PRO A 876 -5.22 26.65 -7.82
C PRO A 876 -4.56 26.38 -6.46
N ARG A 877 -4.34 25.10 -6.11
CA ARG A 877 -3.67 24.72 -4.85
C ARG A 877 -2.22 25.19 -4.82
N LEU A 878 -1.51 25.09 -5.94
CA LEU A 878 -0.13 25.54 -6.07
C LEU A 878 -0.01 27.06 -5.93
N GLU A 879 -0.94 27.82 -6.50
CA GLU A 879 -1.01 29.28 -6.34
C GLU A 879 -1.24 29.67 -4.87
N GLU A 880 -2.15 28.97 -4.19
CA GLU A 880 -2.38 29.18 -2.76
C GLU A 880 -1.14 28.82 -1.92
N LEU A 881 -0.52 27.68 -2.19
CA LEU A 881 0.73 27.27 -1.54
C LEU A 881 1.83 28.32 -1.74
N ARG A 882 1.96 28.87 -2.95
CA ARG A 882 2.91 29.96 -3.22
C ARG A 882 2.61 31.19 -2.36
N CYS A 883 1.35 31.58 -2.22
CA CYS A 883 0.96 32.68 -1.32
C CYS A 883 1.31 32.36 0.14
N ARG A 884 1.10 31.12 0.59
CA ARG A 884 1.52 30.65 1.92
C ARG A 884 3.04 30.64 2.09
N MET A 885 3.82 30.42 1.03
CA MET A 885 5.29 30.54 1.09
C MET A 885 5.74 32.00 1.21
N LEU A 886 5.00 32.96 0.64
CA LEU A 886 5.35 34.38 0.64
C LEU A 886 4.89 35.13 1.90
N THR A 887 3.74 34.76 2.45
CA THR A 887 3.17 35.31 3.71
C THR A 887 3.79 34.66 4.92
#